data_AF-A0A8S1VAZ0-F1
#
_entry.id   AF-A0A8S1VAZ0-F1
#
_cell.length_a   1.000
_cell.length_b   1.000
_cell.length_c   1.000
_cell.angle_alpha   90.00
_cell.angle_beta   90.00
_cell.angle_gamma   90.00
#
_symmetry.space_group_name_H-M   'P 1'
#
loop_
_entity.id
_entity.type
_entity.pdbx_description
1 polymer ?
#
loop_
_entity_poly.entity_id
_entity_poly.type
_entity_poly.pdbx_seq_one_letter_code
_entity_poly.pdbx_strand_id
1 'polypeptide(L)'
;MMAMCSKKAYLKRRSNDNKYDVDTNIFQVKFDCLKDNIVKIHQGDPVMCQQCETVLNKHSKIQDDVQNQQFGKQLWICEFCDHKNYIQIEKEEIPVNEDTIYLIQSAQEQQMQIEDGENSIVFCIDNSGSMSSTVEIKGKINFKHGISPEEYEMLKQFIEPGDEHQIWPQFNTKHVTHVSRKQCVMAAIEQQIGELKKKNPNKIVGLVTFNNEVVVYGDGSEVPITIAGDRLFKQDEIENLLNGTAKQLMKYPVKVQADTLLKKFEKLQEKGQTALGPALISALQLAKIGKPGSMIIICTDGLANLGLGSLDNDANKQFYEDLGSFASQCGVVISVVTIKGEGCKVDILGALSEKTNGTVTRVKPEDIEKDFANILKDELVGTQVQLFVNLHRALKFRGEDDPNLSNKLKRDIGNATIATTQTFEYQLKNDQELQKEQIDIKDLKTVPFQIKVNYTNLHGDRLMRVVTQLVLATENVKEAEEEAEVEVIHKRMAQKTAQIAKKGNYSEAQSYNDQWDGYVQKNAVINNNVVNQQKNINFQTHNLKLQTAVQKQEIRKEKLSQPLPQQQQQQQQPSFLDKVAQFIKGDEKKQQPPINQVPQQNSVPPGPRQVAFQKNQIQPPPPPPPLKAQTNQMKKKKEQNFEQERKLSCSDEDEEMADLFQFEQGKY
;
A
#
# COMPACT_ATOMS: atom_id res chain seq x y z
N MET A 1 -11.49 -16.84 9.55
CA MET A 1 -10.08 -16.90 9.14
C MET A 1 -9.93 -17.31 7.68
N MET A 2 -10.09 -18.59 7.32
CA MET A 2 -10.06 -19.05 5.92
C MET A 2 -11.40 -18.77 5.21
N ALA A 3 -11.34 -18.39 3.94
CA ALA A 3 -12.51 -18.33 3.06
C ALA A 3 -12.13 -18.79 1.65
N MET A 4 -12.73 -19.88 1.19
CA MET A 4 -12.58 -20.40 -0.17
C MET A 4 -13.35 -19.52 -1.16
N CYS A 5 -12.87 -19.38 -2.39
CA CYS A 5 -13.63 -18.70 -3.45
C CYS A 5 -14.91 -19.48 -3.78
N SER A 6 -14.83 -20.81 -3.93
CA SER A 6 -16.00 -21.67 -4.07
C SER A 6 -16.09 -22.63 -2.88
N LYS A 7 -17.32 -23.03 -2.50
CA LYS A 7 -17.52 -24.09 -1.49
C LYS A 7 -17.07 -25.47 -1.98
N LYS A 8 -16.83 -25.62 -3.28
CA LYS A 8 -16.30 -26.82 -3.92
C LYS A 8 -14.92 -26.55 -4.51
N ALA A 9 -13.92 -27.34 -4.12
CA ALA A 9 -12.62 -27.37 -4.76
C ALA A 9 -12.75 -28.01 -6.16
N TYR A 10 -12.29 -27.31 -7.19
CA TYR A 10 -12.45 -27.74 -8.57
C TYR A 10 -11.25 -28.59 -9.02
N LEU A 11 -11.46 -29.90 -9.15
CA LEU A 11 -10.40 -30.87 -9.46
C LEU A 11 -10.26 -31.05 -10.98
N LYS A 12 -9.70 -30.04 -11.66
CA LYS A 12 -9.38 -30.10 -13.10
C LYS A 12 -8.23 -31.08 -13.37
N ARG A 13 -8.51 -32.18 -14.07
CA ARG A 13 -7.47 -33.05 -14.65
C ARG A 13 -6.65 -32.27 -15.70
N ARG A 14 -5.33 -32.42 -15.65
CA ARG A 14 -4.38 -31.76 -16.56
C ARG A 14 -3.19 -32.69 -16.84
N SER A 15 -2.79 -32.78 -18.10
CA SER A 15 -1.56 -33.47 -18.51
C SER A 15 -0.30 -32.68 -18.12
N ASN A 16 -0.34 -31.36 -18.32
CA ASN A 16 0.73 -30.41 -17.98
C ASN A 16 0.18 -29.28 -17.09
N ASP A 17 1.04 -28.73 -16.25
CA ASP A 17 0.71 -27.56 -15.43
C ASP A 17 0.69 -26.26 -16.24
N ASN A 18 -0.30 -25.40 -15.98
CA ASN A 18 -0.33 -24.03 -16.50
C ASN A 18 -0.38 -23.04 -15.33
N LYS A 19 0.62 -22.15 -15.25
CA LYS A 19 0.72 -21.11 -14.20
C LYS A 19 -0.41 -20.07 -14.28
N TYR A 20 -0.99 -19.85 -15.46
CA TYR A 20 -1.97 -18.80 -15.73
C TYR A 20 -3.39 -19.34 -15.98
N ASP A 21 -3.70 -20.56 -15.52
CA ASP A 21 -5.06 -21.09 -15.63
C ASP A 21 -6.01 -20.31 -14.70
N VAL A 22 -7.03 -19.66 -15.27
CA VAL A 22 -8.10 -18.98 -14.52
C VAL A 22 -9.20 -19.97 -14.16
N ASP A 23 -9.53 -20.08 -12.87
CA ASP A 23 -10.58 -20.94 -12.32
C ASP A 23 -10.95 -20.50 -10.89
N THR A 24 -11.85 -21.22 -10.21
CA THR A 24 -12.31 -20.91 -8.85
C THR A 24 -11.41 -21.43 -7.73
N ASN A 25 -10.23 -22.01 -8.03
CA ASN A 25 -9.32 -22.56 -7.04
C ASN A 25 -8.45 -21.47 -6.37
N ILE A 26 -9.13 -20.50 -5.75
CA ILE A 26 -8.54 -19.44 -4.93
C ILE A 26 -9.10 -19.56 -3.51
N PHE A 27 -8.30 -19.22 -2.50
CA PHE A 27 -8.78 -18.92 -1.15
C PHE A 27 -8.06 -17.72 -0.55
N GLN A 28 -8.72 -17.07 0.42
CA GLN A 28 -8.15 -15.98 1.21
C GLN A 28 -8.03 -16.38 2.68
N VAL A 29 -7.04 -15.79 3.35
CA VAL A 29 -6.77 -15.91 4.78
C VAL A 29 -6.83 -14.51 5.37
N LYS A 30 -7.88 -14.25 6.16
CA LYS A 30 -8.07 -12.99 6.89
C LYS A 30 -7.51 -13.12 8.30
N PHE A 31 -6.81 -12.07 8.75
CA PHE A 31 -6.18 -12.02 10.07
C PHE A 31 -7.02 -11.26 11.11
N ASP A 32 -8.09 -10.58 10.69
CA ASP A 32 -9.11 -9.90 11.52
C ASP A 32 -9.45 -10.61 12.84
N CYS A 33 -9.76 -11.90 12.75
CA CYS A 33 -10.16 -12.75 13.87
C CYS A 33 -9.04 -13.03 14.90
N LEU A 34 -7.78 -12.67 14.63
CA LEU A 34 -6.69 -12.74 15.61
C LEU A 34 -6.86 -11.76 16.78
N LYS A 35 -7.90 -10.92 16.80
CA LYS A 35 -8.26 -10.13 17.99
C LYS A 35 -9.00 -10.96 19.07
N ASP A 36 -9.66 -12.05 18.69
CA ASP A 36 -10.67 -12.75 19.49
C ASP A 36 -10.13 -13.95 20.32
N ASN A 37 -9.03 -13.77 21.08
CA ASN A 37 -8.23 -14.92 21.52
C ASN A 37 -8.45 -15.44 22.95
N ILE A 38 -9.21 -14.76 23.81
CA ILE A 38 -9.22 -15.06 25.26
C ILE A 38 -10.18 -16.22 25.62
N VAL A 39 -11.14 -16.57 24.75
CA VAL A 39 -12.29 -17.42 25.14
C VAL A 39 -12.17 -18.89 24.71
N LYS A 40 -11.16 -19.27 23.90
CA LYS A 40 -11.05 -20.62 23.31
C LYS A 40 -9.61 -21.16 23.20
N ILE A 41 -8.80 -20.97 24.23
CA ILE A 41 -7.52 -21.69 24.33
C ILE A 41 -7.82 -23.18 24.59
N HIS A 42 -7.23 -24.05 23.78
CA HIS A 42 -7.33 -25.49 23.87
C HIS A 42 -6.52 -26.03 25.05
N GLN A 43 -6.94 -27.16 25.64
CA GLN A 43 -6.18 -27.84 26.69
C GLN A 43 -5.22 -28.86 26.04
N GLY A 44 -3.96 -28.87 26.49
CA GLY A 44 -2.91 -29.71 25.90
C GLY A 44 -2.20 -29.09 24.69
N ASP A 45 -1.07 -29.70 24.33
CA ASP A 45 -0.16 -29.22 23.27
C ASP A 45 -0.61 -29.63 21.86
N PRO A 46 -0.27 -28.86 20.80
CA PRO A 46 -0.64 -29.20 19.43
C PRO A 46 0.14 -30.42 18.91
N VAL A 47 -0.53 -31.58 18.85
CA VAL A 47 0.02 -32.81 18.27
C VAL A 47 0.22 -32.66 16.75
N MET A 48 1.47 -32.78 16.28
CA MET A 48 1.84 -32.61 14.88
C MET A 48 2.21 -33.92 14.19
N CYS A 49 1.84 -34.07 12.91
CA CYS A 49 2.25 -35.18 12.06
C CYS A 49 3.75 -35.11 11.72
N GLN A 50 4.47 -36.23 11.91
CA GLN A 50 5.93 -36.31 11.76
C GLN A 50 6.44 -36.07 10.33
N GLN A 51 5.60 -36.26 9.30
CA GLN A 51 5.98 -36.06 7.90
C GLN A 51 5.47 -34.73 7.31
N CYS A 52 4.23 -34.33 7.61
CA CYS A 52 3.62 -33.15 6.99
C CYS A 52 3.50 -31.91 7.89
N GLU A 53 3.81 -32.01 9.19
CA GLU A 53 3.70 -30.91 10.19
C GLU A 53 2.30 -30.31 10.34
N THR A 54 1.28 -31.00 9.84
CA THR A 54 -0.12 -30.67 10.10
C THR A 54 -0.48 -31.06 11.52
N VAL A 55 -1.31 -30.24 12.16
CA VAL A 55 -1.80 -30.45 13.52
C VAL A 55 -3.02 -31.38 13.48
N LEU A 56 -3.14 -32.23 14.50
CA LEU A 56 -4.34 -33.02 14.76
C LEU A 56 -5.57 -32.12 14.80
N ASN A 57 -6.69 -32.59 14.25
CA ASN A 57 -7.92 -31.81 14.16
C ASN A 57 -9.17 -32.69 14.29
N LYS A 58 -10.33 -32.04 14.37
CA LYS A 58 -11.67 -32.65 14.48
C LYS A 58 -11.97 -33.77 13.47
N HIS A 59 -11.35 -33.74 12.28
CA HIS A 59 -11.59 -34.72 11.22
C HIS A 59 -10.59 -35.89 11.21
N SER A 60 -9.55 -35.80 12.02
CA SER A 60 -8.52 -36.84 12.15
C SER A 60 -9.11 -38.12 12.73
N LYS A 61 -8.79 -39.26 12.09
CA LYS A 61 -9.26 -40.58 12.53
C LYS A 61 -8.19 -41.24 13.39
N ILE A 62 -8.50 -41.39 14.67
CA ILE A 62 -7.68 -42.08 15.67
C ILE A 62 -8.24 -43.50 15.84
N GLN A 63 -7.36 -44.49 15.85
CA GLN A 63 -7.67 -45.91 16.06
C GLN A 63 -6.80 -46.45 17.19
N ASP A 64 -7.36 -47.27 18.08
CA ASP A 64 -6.55 -47.98 19.07
C ASP A 64 -5.76 -49.10 18.37
N ASP A 65 -4.44 -49.19 18.58
CA ASP A 65 -3.62 -50.23 17.95
C ASP A 65 -3.80 -51.58 18.67
N VAL A 66 -4.71 -52.39 18.14
CA VAL A 66 -5.02 -53.73 18.67
C VAL A 66 -3.98 -54.79 18.23
N GLN A 67 -2.97 -54.45 17.42
CA GLN A 67 -2.15 -55.44 16.71
C GLN A 67 -0.63 -55.37 16.93
N ASN A 68 -0.03 -54.30 17.44
CA ASN A 68 1.43 -54.27 17.68
C ASN A 68 1.92 -53.55 18.96
N GLN A 69 2.36 -54.35 19.94
CA GLN A 69 3.53 -54.21 20.84
C GLN A 69 3.90 -52.87 21.55
N GLN A 70 3.22 -51.74 21.33
CA GLN A 70 3.41 -50.49 22.09
C GLN A 70 2.19 -50.22 22.96
N PHE A 71 2.21 -50.76 24.19
CA PHE A 71 1.17 -50.51 25.19
C PHE A 71 0.90 -49.00 25.36
N GLY A 72 -0.37 -48.60 25.21
CA GLY A 72 -0.85 -47.26 25.54
C GLY A 72 -0.78 -46.20 24.43
N LYS A 73 -0.44 -46.56 23.18
CA LYS A 73 -0.46 -45.62 22.04
C LYS A 73 -1.61 -45.88 21.09
N GLN A 74 -2.12 -44.79 20.51
CA GLN A 74 -3.13 -44.79 19.46
C GLN A 74 -2.50 -44.46 18.11
N LEU A 75 -3.09 -45.01 17.05
CA LEU A 75 -2.69 -44.78 15.66
C LEU A 75 -3.56 -43.66 15.06
N TRP A 76 -2.92 -42.54 14.71
CA TRP A 76 -3.52 -41.49 13.87
C TRP A 76 -2.97 -41.58 12.45
N ILE A 77 -3.85 -41.86 11.49
CA ILE A 77 -3.54 -41.76 10.06
C ILE A 77 -3.80 -40.32 9.63
N CYS A 78 -2.75 -39.60 9.23
CA CYS A 78 -2.85 -38.20 8.87
C CYS A 78 -3.57 -38.00 7.53
N GLU A 79 -4.73 -37.37 7.57
CA GLU A 79 -5.61 -37.10 6.42
C GLU A 79 -5.03 -36.19 5.33
N PHE A 80 -3.82 -35.63 5.50
CA PHE A 80 -3.13 -34.83 4.49
C PHE A 80 -2.10 -35.59 3.67
N CYS A 81 -1.52 -36.67 4.21
CA CYS A 81 -0.40 -37.40 3.60
C CYS A 81 -0.43 -38.93 3.77
N ASP A 82 -1.41 -39.47 4.51
CA ASP A 82 -1.56 -40.85 4.98
C ASP A 82 -0.42 -41.40 5.86
N HIS A 83 0.43 -40.52 6.42
CA HIS A 83 1.45 -40.96 7.38
C HIS A 83 0.80 -41.52 8.66
N LYS A 84 1.34 -42.63 9.15
CA LYS A 84 0.91 -43.31 10.38
C LYS A 84 1.65 -42.77 11.59
N ASN A 85 1.01 -41.88 12.34
CA ASN A 85 1.57 -41.31 13.57
C ASN A 85 1.10 -42.14 14.78
N TYR A 86 2.03 -42.53 15.65
CA TYR A 86 1.72 -43.20 16.92
C TYR A 86 1.76 -42.16 18.04
N ILE A 87 0.59 -41.82 18.56
CA ILE A 87 0.38 -40.74 19.53
C ILE A 87 -0.15 -41.29 20.84
N GLN A 88 0.03 -40.53 21.92
CA GLN A 88 -0.59 -40.76 23.22
C GLN A 88 -1.29 -39.44 23.56
N ILE A 89 -2.62 -39.45 23.60
CA ILE A 89 -3.46 -38.26 23.75
C ILE A 89 -4.70 -38.65 24.56
N GLU A 90 -5.14 -37.77 25.47
CA GLU A 90 -6.40 -37.98 26.19
C GLU A 90 -7.60 -37.55 25.33
N LYS A 91 -8.82 -38.01 25.65
CA LYS A 91 -10.00 -37.71 24.80
C LYS A 91 -10.36 -36.23 24.83
N GLU A 92 -10.05 -35.59 25.94
CA GLU A 92 -10.22 -34.19 26.28
C GLU A 92 -9.24 -33.29 25.50
N GLU A 93 -8.11 -33.83 25.05
CA GLU A 93 -7.09 -33.16 24.23
C GLU A 93 -7.35 -33.27 22.72
N ILE A 94 -8.42 -33.95 22.29
CA ILE A 94 -8.78 -34.06 20.86
C ILE A 94 -9.59 -32.80 20.43
N PRO A 95 -9.14 -32.03 19.41
CA PRO A 95 -9.82 -30.80 19.02
C PRO A 95 -11.24 -31.00 18.50
N VAL A 96 -12.23 -30.47 19.22
CA VAL A 96 -13.66 -30.55 18.85
C VAL A 96 -14.06 -29.50 17.79
N ASN A 97 -13.30 -28.42 17.68
CA ASN A 97 -13.57 -27.29 16.78
C ASN A 97 -12.69 -27.31 15.53
N GLU A 98 -13.22 -26.80 14.42
CA GLU A 98 -12.46 -26.56 13.18
C GLU A 98 -11.46 -25.42 13.32
N ASP A 99 -11.72 -24.48 14.23
CA ASP A 99 -10.89 -23.32 14.60
C ASP A 99 -10.50 -23.44 16.08
N THR A 100 -9.20 -23.65 16.33
CA THR A 100 -8.64 -23.99 17.65
C THR A 100 -7.38 -23.16 17.91
N ILE A 101 -7.23 -22.63 19.12
CA ILE A 101 -6.07 -21.81 19.53
C ILE A 101 -5.29 -22.55 20.62
N TYR A 102 -3.99 -22.71 20.45
CA TYR A 102 -3.06 -23.27 21.44
C TYR A 102 -2.19 -22.16 22.00
N LEU A 103 -1.95 -22.20 23.31
CA LEU A 103 -0.94 -21.37 23.98
C LEU A 103 0.42 -22.08 23.87
N ILE A 104 1.39 -21.47 23.21
CA ILE A 104 2.73 -22.04 22.99
C ILE A 104 3.72 -21.55 24.05
N GLN A 105 3.59 -20.29 24.46
CA GLN A 105 4.40 -19.70 25.52
C GLN A 105 3.65 -18.51 26.12
N SER A 106 3.64 -18.37 27.44
CA SER A 106 3.05 -17.21 28.11
C SER A 106 3.97 -15.99 28.04
N ALA A 107 3.39 -14.79 28.12
CA ALA A 107 4.15 -13.54 28.21
C ALA A 107 5.14 -13.52 29.40
N GLN A 108 4.79 -14.19 30.51
CA GLN A 108 5.61 -14.25 31.72
C GLN A 108 6.91 -15.04 31.52
N GLU A 109 6.88 -16.11 30.73
CA GLU A 109 8.05 -16.95 30.43
C GLU A 109 9.02 -16.28 29.44
N GLN A 110 8.56 -15.30 28.66
CA GLN A 110 9.37 -14.63 27.64
C GLN A 110 10.35 -13.58 28.19
N GLN A 111 10.35 -13.33 29.51
CA GLN A 111 11.13 -12.26 30.16
C GLN A 111 10.86 -10.84 29.60
N MET A 112 9.84 -10.68 28.75
CA MET A 112 9.39 -9.36 28.33
C MET A 112 8.73 -8.68 29.54
N GLN A 113 9.44 -7.74 30.14
CA GLN A 113 8.86 -6.75 31.05
C GLN A 113 7.94 -5.82 30.26
N ILE A 114 6.78 -6.34 29.85
CA ILE A 114 5.69 -5.54 29.32
C ILE A 114 5.10 -4.79 30.52
N GLU A 115 5.70 -3.66 30.86
CA GLU A 115 5.13 -2.68 31.79
C GLU A 115 3.71 -2.29 31.31
N ASP A 116 2.86 -1.85 32.24
CA ASP A 116 1.43 -1.59 32.00
C ASP A 116 1.13 -0.30 31.20
N GLY A 117 1.95 -0.01 30.17
CA GLY A 117 1.66 1.01 29.18
C GLY A 117 0.51 0.63 28.24
N GLU A 118 -0.02 1.61 27.50
CA GLU A 118 -0.89 1.36 26.35
C GLU A 118 -0.12 1.54 25.04
N ASN A 119 -0.74 1.18 23.90
CA ASN A 119 -0.15 1.39 22.59
C ASN A 119 0.09 2.89 22.34
N SER A 120 1.30 3.21 21.88
CA SER A 120 1.69 4.59 21.58
C SER A 120 1.49 4.92 20.10
N ILE A 121 1.23 6.19 19.79
CA ILE A 121 1.18 6.71 18.42
C ILE A 121 2.19 7.85 18.31
N VAL A 122 3.23 7.71 17.50
CA VAL A 122 4.26 8.73 17.30
C VAL A 122 4.08 9.37 15.94
N PHE A 123 3.75 10.66 15.91
CA PHE A 123 3.75 11.44 14.68
C PHE A 123 5.17 11.94 14.41
N CYS A 124 5.73 11.57 13.26
CA CYS A 124 7.04 11.99 12.78
C CYS A 124 6.83 12.95 11.61
N ILE A 125 7.01 14.25 11.83
CA ILE A 125 6.47 15.29 10.95
C ILE A 125 7.60 16.16 10.38
N ASP A 126 7.62 16.26 9.06
CA ASP A 126 8.49 17.15 8.32
C ASP A 126 8.11 18.61 8.56
N ASN A 127 9.09 19.43 8.89
CA ASN A 127 8.98 20.87 9.12
C ASN A 127 10.08 21.63 8.35
N SER A 128 10.55 21.03 7.25
CA SER A 128 11.43 21.65 6.26
C SER A 128 10.71 22.69 5.40
N GLY A 129 11.44 23.39 4.54
CA GLY A 129 10.90 24.50 3.74
C GLY A 129 9.86 24.12 2.68
N SER A 130 9.82 22.87 2.21
CA SER A 130 8.86 22.38 1.19
C SER A 130 7.40 22.48 1.66
N MET A 131 7.18 22.23 2.96
CA MET A 131 5.87 22.26 3.61
C MET A 131 5.16 23.62 3.59
N SER A 132 5.92 24.70 3.36
CA SER A 132 5.41 26.08 3.18
C SER A 132 4.56 26.26 1.90
N SER A 133 4.67 25.33 0.95
CA SER A 133 3.95 25.37 -0.32
C SER A 133 2.43 25.43 -0.10
N THR A 134 1.78 26.47 -0.63
CA THR A 134 0.31 26.60 -0.56
C THR A 134 -0.39 25.97 -1.76
N VAL A 135 -1.55 25.38 -1.51
CA VAL A 135 -2.41 24.79 -2.55
C VAL A 135 -3.77 25.50 -2.52
N GLU A 136 -4.31 25.79 -3.71
CA GLU A 136 -5.68 26.30 -3.88
C GLU A 136 -6.71 25.20 -3.63
N ILE A 137 -7.55 25.37 -2.61
CA ILE A 137 -8.67 24.48 -2.32
C ILE A 137 -9.99 25.14 -2.73
N LYS A 138 -10.83 24.39 -3.46
CA LYS A 138 -12.12 24.88 -3.97
C LYS A 138 -13.23 24.73 -2.93
N GLY A 139 -13.35 25.75 -2.08
CA GLY A 139 -14.41 25.87 -1.10
C GLY A 139 -14.01 26.82 0.02
N LYS A 140 -14.99 27.19 0.86
CA LYS A 140 -14.71 27.80 2.16
C LYS A 140 -14.48 26.70 3.18
N ILE A 141 -13.23 26.31 3.39
CA ILE A 141 -12.86 25.45 4.51
C ILE A 141 -12.40 26.35 5.64
N ASN A 142 -13.22 26.44 6.70
CA ASN A 142 -12.84 27.14 7.92
C ASN A 142 -11.85 26.28 8.72
N PHE A 143 -10.59 26.27 8.30
CA PHE A 143 -9.50 25.88 9.20
C PHE A 143 -9.49 26.85 10.39
N LYS A 144 -9.31 26.32 11.61
CA LYS A 144 -9.30 27.14 12.85
C LYS A 144 -8.17 28.17 12.86
N HIS A 145 -7.09 27.85 12.16
CA HIS A 145 -5.85 28.59 12.11
C HIS A 145 -5.80 29.28 10.75
N GLY A 146 -6.14 30.56 10.72
CA GLY A 146 -5.83 31.40 9.56
C GLY A 146 -4.32 31.60 9.41
N ILE A 147 -3.92 32.08 8.24
CA ILE A 147 -2.54 32.49 7.93
C ILE A 147 -1.97 33.30 9.10
N SER A 148 -0.81 32.88 9.62
CA SER A 148 -0.16 33.54 10.75
C SER A 148 0.30 34.96 10.38
N PRO A 149 0.47 35.87 11.36
CA PRO A 149 0.98 37.21 11.10
C PRO A 149 2.37 37.22 10.43
N GLU A 150 3.16 36.16 10.62
CA GLU A 150 4.50 36.01 10.04
C GLU A 150 4.44 35.57 8.57
N GLU A 151 3.59 34.58 8.24
CA GLU A 151 3.29 34.19 6.85
C GLU A 151 2.65 35.36 6.07
N TYR A 152 1.78 36.14 6.71
CA TYR A 152 1.19 37.36 6.17
C TYR A 152 2.24 38.42 5.81
N GLU A 153 3.27 38.59 6.66
CA GLU A 153 4.37 39.53 6.41
C GLU A 153 5.35 39.00 5.33
N MET A 154 5.57 37.68 5.24
CA MET A 154 6.32 37.09 4.12
C MET A 154 5.58 37.23 2.79
N LEU A 155 4.26 37.06 2.76
CA LEU A 155 3.44 37.24 1.56
C LEU A 155 3.49 38.68 1.03
N LYS A 156 3.58 39.69 1.91
CA LYS A 156 3.81 41.09 1.51
C LYS A 156 5.14 41.31 0.78
N GLN A 157 6.19 40.56 1.11
CA GLN A 157 7.52 40.75 0.50
C GLN A 157 7.57 40.38 -0.99
N PHE A 158 6.55 39.66 -1.48
CA PHE A 158 6.39 39.31 -2.90
C PHE A 158 5.40 40.23 -3.66
N ILE A 159 4.89 41.29 -3.02
CA ILE A 159 3.96 42.25 -3.62
C ILE A 159 4.68 43.58 -3.82
N GLU A 160 4.70 44.10 -5.06
CA GLU A 160 5.31 45.41 -5.33
C GLU A 160 4.49 46.54 -4.68
N PRO A 161 5.15 47.57 -4.10
CA PRO A 161 4.46 48.65 -3.39
C PRO A 161 3.66 49.54 -4.35
N GLY A 162 2.38 49.19 -4.50
CA GLY A 162 1.41 49.87 -5.36
C GLY A 162 0.15 49.03 -5.66
N ASP A 163 0.28 47.70 -5.72
CA ASP A 163 -0.80 46.80 -6.16
C ASP A 163 -1.69 46.24 -5.03
N GLU A 164 -1.47 46.71 -3.79
CA GLU A 164 -2.24 46.31 -2.59
C GLU A 164 -3.77 46.51 -2.71
N HIS A 165 -4.25 47.35 -3.63
CA HIS A 165 -5.70 47.53 -3.83
C HIS A 165 -6.30 46.70 -4.97
N GLN A 166 -5.50 46.09 -5.86
CA GLN A 166 -6.01 45.31 -7.01
C GLN A 166 -5.97 43.80 -6.77
N ILE A 167 -4.99 43.30 -6.01
CA ILE A 167 -4.79 41.86 -5.79
C ILE A 167 -5.74 41.30 -4.71
N TRP A 168 -6.07 42.09 -3.69
CA TRP A 168 -6.81 41.65 -2.50
C TRP A 168 -8.27 41.22 -2.75
N PRO A 169 -9.04 41.83 -3.69
CA PRO A 169 -10.34 41.31 -4.09
C PRO A 169 -10.29 39.93 -4.77
N GLN A 170 -9.12 39.51 -5.30
CA GLN A 170 -8.97 38.20 -5.95
C GLN A 170 -8.73 37.08 -4.92
N PHE A 171 -7.90 37.31 -3.90
CA PHE A 171 -7.74 36.41 -2.75
C PHE A 171 -9.03 36.22 -1.93
N ASN A 172 -9.97 37.17 -2.00
CA ASN A 172 -11.28 37.07 -1.36
C ASN A 172 -12.42 36.76 -2.35
N THR A 173 -12.10 36.09 -3.46
CA THR A 173 -13.13 35.46 -4.29
C THR A 173 -13.85 34.38 -3.50
N LYS A 174 -15.19 34.34 -3.57
CA LYS A 174 -16.06 33.69 -2.56
C LYS A 174 -15.92 32.16 -2.40
N HIS A 175 -15.01 31.51 -3.11
CA HIS A 175 -14.93 30.05 -3.29
C HIS A 175 -13.52 29.43 -3.32
N VAL A 176 -12.44 30.16 -3.02
CA VAL A 176 -11.07 29.61 -2.98
C VAL A 176 -10.41 29.92 -1.64
N THR A 177 -9.74 28.93 -1.05
CA THR A 177 -8.91 29.09 0.16
C THR A 177 -7.51 28.57 -0.14
N HIS A 178 -6.46 29.37 0.07
CA HIS A 178 -5.08 28.89 0.01
C HIS A 178 -4.66 28.35 1.38
N VAL A 179 -4.09 27.15 1.41
CA VAL A 179 -3.69 26.46 2.65
C VAL A 179 -2.31 25.84 2.43
N SER A 180 -1.39 25.97 3.39
CA SER A 180 -0.07 25.32 3.30
C SER A 180 -0.18 23.81 3.54
N ARG A 181 0.76 23.03 2.98
CA ARG A 181 0.81 21.58 3.21
C ARG A 181 0.88 21.26 4.71
N LYS A 182 1.67 22.00 5.46
CA LYS A 182 1.73 21.92 6.92
C LYS A 182 0.39 22.20 7.59
N GLN A 183 -0.32 23.28 7.24
CA GLN A 183 -1.62 23.61 7.83
C GLN A 183 -2.64 22.46 7.61
N CYS A 184 -2.57 21.77 6.47
CA CYS A 184 -3.40 20.60 6.18
C CYS A 184 -3.06 19.41 7.11
N VAL A 185 -1.76 19.11 7.28
CA VAL A 185 -1.28 18.07 8.22
C VAL A 185 -1.66 18.43 9.66
N MET A 186 -1.53 19.70 10.04
CA MET A 186 -1.83 20.18 11.39
C MET A 186 -3.31 20.00 11.73
N ALA A 187 -4.20 20.43 10.85
CA ALA A 187 -5.65 20.26 11.03
C ALA A 187 -6.06 18.78 11.12
N ALA A 188 -5.48 17.92 10.28
CA ALA A 188 -5.73 16.47 10.33
C ALA A 188 -5.31 15.88 11.68
N ILE A 189 -4.10 16.19 12.17
CA ILE A 189 -3.56 15.68 13.43
C ILE A 189 -4.34 16.24 14.64
N GLU A 190 -4.76 17.50 14.62
CA GLU A 190 -5.66 18.08 15.62
C GLU A 190 -6.97 17.31 15.73
N GLN A 191 -7.61 17.01 14.59
CA GLN A 191 -8.83 16.21 14.57
C GLN A 191 -8.56 14.80 15.10
N GLN A 192 -7.49 14.13 14.68
CA GLN A 192 -7.18 12.78 15.14
C GLN A 192 -6.90 12.74 16.65
N ILE A 193 -6.13 13.68 17.20
CA ILE A 193 -5.90 13.80 18.65
C ILE A 193 -7.23 14.07 19.37
N GLY A 194 -8.11 14.90 18.80
CA GLY A 194 -9.47 15.14 19.30
C GLY A 194 -10.38 13.91 19.26
N GLU A 195 -10.23 13.02 18.28
CA GLU A 195 -10.94 11.73 18.21
C GLU A 195 -10.34 10.69 19.16
N LEU A 196 -9.02 10.61 19.28
CA LEU A 196 -8.32 9.74 20.23
C LEU A 196 -8.70 10.10 21.67
N LYS A 197 -8.75 11.39 22.02
CA LYS A 197 -9.22 11.90 23.33
C LYS A 197 -10.64 11.43 23.68
N LYS A 198 -11.48 11.10 22.69
CA LYS A 198 -12.85 10.58 22.86
C LYS A 198 -12.94 9.05 22.85
N LYS A 199 -12.26 8.39 21.90
CA LYS A 199 -12.37 6.93 21.68
C LYS A 199 -11.42 6.12 22.56
N ASN A 200 -10.17 6.59 22.69
CA ASN A 200 -9.05 5.88 23.32
C ASN A 200 -8.26 6.85 24.22
N PRO A 201 -8.87 7.36 25.32
CA PRO A 201 -8.33 8.50 26.09
C PRO A 201 -6.98 8.24 26.77
N ASN A 202 -6.64 6.96 26.97
CA ASN A 202 -5.46 6.51 27.69
C ASN A 202 -4.24 6.23 26.77
N LYS A 203 -4.41 6.17 25.44
CA LYS A 203 -3.28 6.03 24.52
C LYS A 203 -2.31 7.20 24.69
N ILE A 204 -1.03 6.94 24.49
CA ILE A 204 0.04 7.96 24.55
C ILE A 204 0.33 8.41 23.13
N VAL A 205 0.35 9.73 22.89
CA VAL A 205 0.74 10.30 21.59
C VAL A 205 2.06 11.03 21.74
N GLY A 206 3.03 10.68 20.92
CA GLY A 206 4.33 11.32 20.82
C GLY A 206 4.44 12.20 19.58
N LEU A 207 5.24 13.26 19.66
CA LEU A 207 5.61 14.11 18.53
C LEU A 207 7.13 14.12 18.34
N VAL A 208 7.55 13.90 17.10
CA VAL A 208 8.91 14.14 16.59
C VAL A 208 8.77 15.04 15.37
N THR A 209 9.53 16.12 15.30
CA THR A 209 9.63 16.95 14.10
C THR A 209 11.03 16.89 13.53
N PHE A 210 11.15 16.97 12.21
CA PHE A 210 12.45 16.95 11.56
C PHE A 210 12.57 17.98 10.46
N ASN A 211 13.79 18.52 10.36
CA ASN A 211 14.23 19.41 9.31
C ASN A 211 15.77 19.31 9.17
N ASN A 212 16.51 20.42 9.27
CA ASN A 212 17.97 20.40 9.44
C ASN A 212 18.43 19.85 10.82
N GLU A 213 17.51 19.67 11.76
CA GLU A 213 17.68 19.00 13.05
C GLU A 213 16.46 18.11 13.33
N VAL A 214 16.58 17.21 14.30
CA VAL A 214 15.47 16.38 14.78
C VAL A 214 15.12 16.81 16.19
N VAL A 215 13.87 17.23 16.40
CA VAL A 215 13.37 17.67 17.71
C VAL A 215 12.34 16.67 18.22
N VAL A 216 12.68 16.02 19.33
CA VAL A 216 11.86 15.01 19.99
C VAL A 216 11.07 15.66 21.12
N TYR A 217 9.77 15.85 20.91
CA TYR A 217 8.86 16.48 21.90
C TYR A 217 8.23 15.47 22.86
N GLY A 218 8.14 14.19 22.46
CA GLY A 218 7.41 13.17 23.21
C GLY A 218 5.93 13.52 23.34
N ASP A 219 5.35 13.20 24.50
CA ASP A 219 3.99 13.56 24.91
C ASP A 219 3.79 15.06 25.19
N GLY A 220 4.85 15.86 25.08
CA GLY A 220 4.82 17.29 25.30
C GLY A 220 4.85 17.72 26.78
N SER A 221 5.00 16.81 27.74
CA SER A 221 5.15 17.14 29.17
C SER A 221 6.53 17.72 29.51
N GLU A 222 7.59 17.09 28.99
CA GLU A 222 8.98 17.46 29.27
C GLU A 222 9.57 18.49 28.27
N VAL A 223 10.84 18.87 28.49
CA VAL A 223 11.62 19.71 27.58
C VAL A 223 12.01 18.89 26.33
N PRO A 224 11.80 19.41 25.10
CA PRO A 224 12.15 18.68 23.88
C PRO A 224 13.67 18.44 23.74
N ILE A 225 14.04 17.30 23.18
CA ILE A 225 15.45 16.96 22.89
C ILE A 225 15.75 17.29 21.43
N THR A 226 16.70 18.19 21.19
CA THR A 226 17.20 18.51 19.84
C THR A 226 18.45 17.69 19.52
N ILE A 227 18.43 17.02 18.36
CA ILE A 227 19.53 16.27 17.77
C ILE A 227 19.96 17.01 16.49
N ALA A 228 21.18 17.52 16.47
CA ALA A 228 21.70 18.35 15.38
C ALA A 228 23.19 18.05 15.11
N GLY A 229 23.69 18.51 13.95
CA GLY A 229 25.08 18.35 13.54
C GLY A 229 25.49 16.89 13.36
N ASP A 230 26.73 16.55 13.73
CA ASP A 230 27.35 15.22 13.53
C ASP A 230 26.53 14.05 14.10
N ARG A 231 25.68 14.30 15.10
CA ARG A 231 24.80 13.28 15.70
C ARG A 231 23.77 12.73 14.71
N LEU A 232 23.39 13.51 13.70
CA LEU A 232 22.49 13.08 12.61
C LEU A 232 23.10 11.98 11.72
N PHE A 233 24.41 11.72 11.84
CA PHE A 233 25.13 10.69 11.08
C PHE A 233 25.47 9.44 11.91
N LYS A 234 25.02 9.35 13.17
CA LYS A 234 25.41 8.28 14.10
C LYS A 234 24.21 7.64 14.79
N GLN A 235 23.84 6.44 14.36
CA GLN A 235 22.69 5.71 14.89
C GLN A 235 22.87 5.42 16.39
N ASP A 236 24.01 4.85 16.79
CA ASP A 236 24.28 4.47 18.18
C ASP A 236 24.16 5.65 19.16
N GLU A 237 24.56 6.86 18.77
CA GLU A 237 24.44 8.05 19.64
C GLU A 237 22.97 8.46 19.82
N ILE A 238 22.14 8.37 18.79
CA ILE A 238 20.69 8.64 18.85
C ILE A 238 20.00 7.59 19.74
N GLU A 239 20.31 6.32 19.53
CA GLU A 239 19.70 5.23 20.31
C GLU A 239 20.07 5.29 21.78
N ASN A 240 21.34 5.52 22.12
CA ASN A 240 21.78 5.64 23.51
C ASN A 240 21.19 6.87 24.21
N LEU A 241 21.06 8.00 23.51
CA LEU A 241 20.44 9.23 24.04
C LEU A 241 18.96 9.03 24.39
N LEU A 242 18.24 8.31 23.53
CA LEU A 242 16.79 8.13 23.68
C LEU A 242 16.42 6.95 24.57
N ASN A 243 17.17 5.84 24.59
CA ASN A 243 16.90 4.70 25.49
C ASN A 243 16.82 5.12 26.97
N GLY A 244 17.60 6.12 27.39
CA GLY A 244 17.56 6.65 28.76
C GLY A 244 16.48 7.70 29.05
N THR A 245 16.01 8.44 28.04
CA THR A 245 15.10 9.60 28.21
C THR A 245 13.68 9.33 27.73
N ALA A 246 13.48 8.40 26.80
CA ALA A 246 12.21 8.21 26.12
C ALA A 246 11.09 7.72 27.06
N LYS A 247 11.39 6.99 28.15
CA LYS A 247 10.41 6.65 29.21
C LYS A 247 9.88 7.89 29.96
N GLN A 248 10.66 8.97 30.02
CA GLN A 248 10.24 10.25 30.62
C GLN A 248 9.42 11.06 29.61
N LEU A 249 9.80 11.00 28.33
CA LEU A 249 9.12 11.69 27.22
C LEU A 249 7.77 11.07 26.83
N MET A 250 7.46 9.84 27.22
CA MET A 250 6.23 9.13 26.82
C MET A 250 5.47 8.62 28.05
N LYS A 251 5.02 9.54 28.91
CA LYS A 251 4.54 9.23 30.27
C LYS A 251 3.05 9.47 30.49
N TYR A 252 2.48 10.50 29.85
CA TYR A 252 1.11 10.93 30.10
C TYR A 252 0.17 10.61 28.92
N PRO A 253 -1.08 10.17 29.20
CA PRO A 253 -2.04 9.86 28.16
C PRO A 253 -2.59 11.11 27.46
N VAL A 254 -3.08 10.94 26.23
CA VAL A 254 -3.68 11.99 25.38
C VAL A 254 -4.73 12.82 26.13
N LYS A 255 -5.53 12.20 27.01
CA LYS A 255 -6.53 12.91 27.83
C LYS A 255 -5.97 14.10 28.60
N VAL A 256 -4.72 14.02 29.06
CA VAL A 256 -4.05 15.05 29.87
C VAL A 256 -3.25 16.02 29.00
N GLN A 257 -2.41 15.52 28.08
CA GLN A 257 -1.44 16.37 27.38
C GLN A 257 -1.84 16.83 25.97
N ALA A 258 -2.97 16.39 25.41
CA ALA A 258 -3.42 16.81 24.07
C ALA A 258 -3.34 18.34 23.87
N ASP A 259 -3.87 19.12 24.81
CA ASP A 259 -3.96 20.58 24.66
C ASP A 259 -2.60 21.27 24.86
N THR A 260 -1.63 20.61 25.50
CA THR A 260 -0.22 21.05 25.62
C THR A 260 0.54 20.73 24.34
N LEU A 261 0.37 19.52 23.82
CA LEU A 261 1.02 19.04 22.60
C LEU A 261 0.60 19.87 21.39
N LEU A 262 -0.70 20.15 21.24
CA LEU A 262 -1.22 21.02 20.18
C LEU A 262 -0.64 22.44 20.25
N LYS A 263 -0.51 23.04 21.45
CA LYS A 263 0.15 24.36 21.60
C LYS A 263 1.64 24.37 21.30
N LYS A 264 2.34 23.24 21.47
CA LYS A 264 3.74 23.08 21.02
C LYS A 264 3.79 22.95 19.49
N PHE A 265 2.82 22.24 18.91
CA PHE A 265 2.66 22.00 17.48
C PHE A 265 2.29 23.28 16.70
N GLU A 266 1.41 24.12 17.23
CA GLU A 266 1.05 25.46 16.71
C GLU A 266 2.25 26.42 16.59
N LYS A 267 3.33 26.20 17.36
CA LYS A 267 4.49 27.09 17.44
C LYS A 267 5.67 26.68 16.57
N LEU A 268 5.54 25.61 15.79
CA LEU A 268 6.59 25.17 14.88
C LEU A 268 6.77 26.19 13.75
N GLN A 269 8.00 26.65 13.50
CA GLN A 269 8.35 27.44 12.32
C GLN A 269 9.09 26.56 11.30
N GLU A 270 8.69 26.63 10.03
CA GLU A 270 9.29 25.85 8.93
C GLU A 270 10.66 26.41 8.55
N LYS A 271 11.71 25.58 8.58
CA LYS A 271 13.09 25.98 8.21
C LYS A 271 13.90 24.78 7.73
N GLY A 272 14.77 24.96 6.75
CA GLY A 272 15.88 24.04 6.48
C GLY A 272 15.57 22.84 5.57
N GLN A 273 16.51 21.88 5.60
CA GLN A 273 16.54 20.61 4.85
C GLN A 273 15.72 19.51 5.54
N THR A 274 15.82 18.24 5.11
CA THR A 274 14.93 17.15 5.51
C THR A 274 15.71 15.93 6.05
N ALA A 275 15.85 15.83 7.38
CA ALA A 275 16.57 14.73 8.06
C ALA A 275 15.67 13.55 8.50
N LEU A 276 15.06 12.85 7.54
CA LEU A 276 14.07 11.79 7.81
C LEU A 276 14.64 10.56 8.55
N GLY A 277 15.82 10.06 8.17
CA GLY A 277 16.36 8.82 8.76
C GLY A 277 16.63 8.92 10.27
N PRO A 278 17.33 9.97 10.76
CA PRO A 278 17.51 10.22 12.19
C PRO A 278 16.18 10.45 12.93
N ALA A 279 15.20 11.05 12.26
CA ALA A 279 13.85 11.25 12.80
C ALA A 279 13.10 9.93 12.98
N LEU A 280 13.22 9.02 12.01
CA LEU A 280 12.61 7.69 12.06
C LEU A 280 13.24 6.82 13.16
N ILE A 281 14.57 6.83 13.30
CA ILE A 281 15.25 6.17 14.43
C ILE A 281 14.70 6.74 15.76
N SER A 282 14.60 8.07 15.86
CA SER A 282 14.11 8.73 17.07
C SER A 282 12.66 8.35 17.40
N ALA A 283 11.77 8.37 16.40
CA ALA A 283 10.39 7.95 16.54
C ALA A 283 10.25 6.46 16.90
N LEU A 284 11.15 5.60 16.40
CA LEU A 284 11.17 4.18 16.72
C LEU A 284 11.59 3.91 18.16
N GLN A 285 12.59 4.62 18.70
CA GLN A 285 12.96 4.48 20.11
C GLN A 285 11.85 4.99 21.06
N LEU A 286 11.06 6.00 20.67
CA LEU A 286 9.85 6.38 21.40
C LEU A 286 8.78 5.28 21.33
N ALA A 287 8.46 4.81 20.12
CA ALA A 287 7.37 3.86 19.88
C ALA A 287 7.62 2.48 20.53
N LYS A 288 8.89 2.07 20.64
CA LYS A 288 9.35 0.83 21.27
C LYS A 288 9.04 0.74 22.78
N ILE A 289 8.77 1.86 23.46
CA ILE A 289 8.36 1.85 24.87
C ILE A 289 6.88 1.48 25.04
N GLY A 290 6.05 1.84 24.06
CA GLY A 290 4.66 1.43 24.04
C GLY A 290 4.52 -0.07 23.83
N LYS A 291 3.34 -0.62 24.15
CA LYS A 291 3.04 -2.03 23.88
C LYS A 291 3.14 -2.36 22.38
N PRO A 292 3.37 -3.64 22.02
CA PRO A 292 3.26 -4.12 20.64
C PRO A 292 1.93 -3.67 20.00
N GLY A 293 2.00 -3.17 18.77
CA GLY A 293 0.90 -2.43 18.13
C GLY A 293 0.96 -0.91 18.37
N SER A 294 2.10 -0.40 18.82
CA SER A 294 2.42 1.03 18.70
C SER A 294 2.64 1.41 17.23
N MET A 295 2.31 2.64 16.85
CA MET A 295 2.29 3.11 15.46
C MET A 295 3.15 4.35 15.28
N ILE A 296 3.91 4.40 14.19
CA ILE A 296 4.60 5.60 13.71
C ILE A 296 3.88 6.08 12.46
N ILE A 297 3.51 7.34 12.42
CA ILE A 297 2.94 7.99 11.23
C ILE A 297 3.97 9.02 10.75
N ILE A 298 4.63 8.71 9.63
CA ILE A 298 5.56 9.61 8.97
C ILE A 298 4.78 10.55 8.06
N CYS A 299 4.98 11.86 8.20
CA CYS A 299 4.40 12.88 7.33
C CYS A 299 5.55 13.65 6.67
N THR A 300 5.74 13.47 5.37
CA THR A 300 6.84 14.09 4.61
C THR A 300 6.37 14.50 3.22
N ASP A 301 6.93 15.56 2.65
CA ASP A 301 6.63 16.00 1.28
C ASP A 301 7.87 16.07 0.38
N GLY A 302 9.07 16.23 0.94
CA GLY A 302 10.33 16.25 0.20
C GLY A 302 11.19 14.98 0.32
N LEU A 303 12.27 14.94 -0.47
CA LEU A 303 13.32 13.92 -0.34
C LEU A 303 14.17 14.17 0.92
N ALA A 304 14.39 13.11 1.69
CA ALA A 304 15.38 13.12 2.76
C ALA A 304 16.79 13.31 2.18
N ASN A 305 17.42 14.43 2.50
CA ASN A 305 18.69 14.88 1.91
C ASN A 305 19.80 15.12 2.97
N LEU A 306 19.48 14.96 4.26
CA LEU A 306 20.40 15.21 5.37
C LEU A 306 20.43 14.03 6.37
N GLY A 307 21.62 13.72 6.90
CA GLY A 307 21.82 12.70 7.92
C GLY A 307 21.85 11.26 7.38
N LEU A 308 21.71 10.29 8.29
CA LEU A 308 21.58 8.87 7.94
C LEU A 308 20.37 8.63 7.02
N GLY A 309 20.52 7.73 6.05
CA GLY A 309 19.43 7.38 5.15
C GLY A 309 19.08 8.45 4.10
N SER A 310 19.96 9.41 3.79
CA SER A 310 19.74 10.32 2.65
C SER A 310 19.35 9.52 1.39
N LEU A 311 18.21 9.89 0.81
CA LEU A 311 17.59 9.21 -0.33
C LEU A 311 18.31 9.54 -1.66
N ASP A 312 19.35 10.37 -1.65
CA ASP A 312 20.18 10.68 -2.82
C ASP A 312 21.00 9.45 -3.28
N ASN A 313 21.36 8.55 -2.37
CA ASN A 313 22.12 7.33 -2.66
C ASN A 313 21.25 6.07 -2.50
N ASP A 314 21.04 5.32 -3.58
CA ASP A 314 20.23 4.08 -3.55
C ASP A 314 20.85 2.98 -2.67
N ALA A 315 22.14 3.08 -2.33
CA ALA A 315 22.80 2.25 -1.32
C ALA A 315 22.12 2.32 0.07
N ASN A 316 21.44 3.44 0.37
CA ASN A 316 20.72 3.63 1.63
C ASN A 316 19.35 2.92 1.66
N LYS A 317 18.96 2.20 0.60
CA LYS A 317 17.74 1.37 0.64
C LYS A 317 17.82 0.29 1.73
N GLN A 318 18.99 -0.34 1.89
CA GLN A 318 19.21 -1.38 2.91
C GLN A 318 18.95 -0.86 4.33
N PHE A 319 19.39 0.36 4.64
CA PHE A 319 19.15 1.02 5.93
C PHE A 319 17.65 1.11 6.28
N TYR A 320 16.79 1.44 5.31
CA TYR A 320 15.35 1.46 5.51
C TYR A 320 14.74 0.04 5.59
N GLU A 321 15.24 -0.93 4.82
CA GLU A 321 14.80 -2.33 4.94
C GLU A 321 15.17 -2.96 6.30
N ASP A 322 16.34 -2.61 6.85
CA ASP A 322 16.81 -3.04 8.17
C ASP A 322 15.99 -2.39 9.30
N LEU A 323 15.75 -1.06 9.23
CA LEU A 323 14.85 -0.36 10.16
C LEU A 323 13.42 -0.91 10.13
N GLY A 324 12.88 -1.20 8.95
CA GLY A 324 11.56 -1.81 8.81
C GLY A 324 11.51 -3.22 9.43
N SER A 325 12.58 -3.99 9.28
CA SER A 325 12.71 -5.32 9.89
C SER A 325 12.81 -5.25 11.42
N PHE A 326 13.59 -4.30 11.96
CA PHE A 326 13.71 -4.06 13.40
C PHE A 326 12.39 -3.55 14.02
N ALA A 327 11.68 -2.64 13.35
CA ALA A 327 10.37 -2.17 13.77
C ALA A 327 9.33 -3.31 13.80
N SER A 328 9.34 -4.20 12.79
CA SER A 328 8.49 -5.39 12.73
C SER A 328 8.77 -6.37 13.88
N GLN A 329 10.05 -6.58 14.24
CA GLN A 329 10.43 -7.39 15.41
C GLN A 329 9.94 -6.78 16.74
N CYS A 330 10.02 -5.45 16.87
CA CYS A 330 9.50 -4.70 18.03
C CYS A 330 7.95 -4.59 18.06
N GLY A 331 7.25 -5.08 17.03
CA GLY A 331 5.80 -4.97 16.94
C GLY A 331 5.27 -3.57 16.62
N VAL A 332 6.10 -2.71 16.02
CA VAL A 332 5.76 -1.32 15.66
C VAL A 332 5.31 -1.25 14.20
N VAL A 333 4.20 -0.56 13.94
CA VAL A 333 3.64 -0.35 12.59
C VAL A 333 4.09 1.01 12.05
N ILE A 334 4.71 1.07 10.86
CA ILE A 334 5.15 2.32 10.23
C ILE A 334 4.25 2.64 9.02
N SER A 335 3.43 3.68 9.14
CA SER A 335 2.64 4.21 8.03
C SER A 335 3.27 5.49 7.49
N VAL A 336 3.30 5.63 6.16
CA VAL A 336 3.92 6.76 5.46
C VAL A 336 2.85 7.56 4.72
N VAL A 337 2.72 8.83 5.10
CA VAL A 337 1.83 9.81 4.47
C VAL A 337 2.69 10.80 3.69
N THR A 338 2.51 10.82 2.36
CA THR A 338 3.15 11.79 1.46
C THR A 338 2.13 12.75 0.88
N ILE A 339 2.50 14.01 0.69
CA ILE A 339 1.58 15.03 0.15
C ILE A 339 1.86 15.22 -1.35
N LYS A 340 0.80 15.35 -2.15
CA LYS A 340 0.97 15.60 -3.59
C LYS A 340 1.62 16.95 -3.88
N GLY A 341 2.59 16.93 -4.80
CA GLY A 341 3.25 18.12 -5.35
C GLY A 341 4.76 17.99 -5.46
N GLU A 342 5.37 17.10 -4.67
CA GLU A 342 6.82 16.84 -4.68
C GLU A 342 7.14 15.35 -4.77
N GLY A 343 8.40 15.06 -5.12
CA GLY A 343 8.92 13.70 -5.23
C GLY A 343 9.41 13.22 -3.86
N CYS A 344 8.76 12.20 -3.31
CA CYS A 344 9.23 11.44 -2.16
C CYS A 344 9.52 10.04 -2.67
N LYS A 345 10.76 9.50 -2.69
CA LYS A 345 11.05 8.14 -3.21
C LYS A 345 10.21 7.05 -2.50
N VAL A 346 8.97 6.83 -2.95
CA VAL A 346 7.99 5.92 -2.33
C VAL A 346 8.46 4.48 -2.45
N ASP A 347 9.24 4.16 -3.48
CA ASP A 347 9.91 2.86 -3.68
C ASP A 347 10.76 2.43 -2.47
N ILE A 348 11.38 3.39 -1.79
CA ILE A 348 12.25 3.16 -0.63
C ILE A 348 11.43 3.22 0.66
N LEU A 349 10.60 4.25 0.83
CA LEU A 349 9.80 4.42 2.05
C LEU A 349 8.67 3.38 2.18
N GLY A 350 8.14 2.88 1.07
CA GLY A 350 7.13 1.83 1.03
C GLY A 350 7.64 0.49 1.55
N ALA A 351 8.95 0.22 1.46
CA ALA A 351 9.54 -0.97 2.06
C ALA A 351 9.40 -1.00 3.61
N LEU A 352 9.41 0.16 4.28
CA LEU A 352 9.13 0.25 5.72
C LEU A 352 7.70 -0.18 6.05
N SER A 353 6.74 0.36 5.30
CA SER A 353 5.33 0.04 5.45
C SER A 353 5.00 -1.40 5.07
N GLU A 354 5.66 -1.96 4.05
CA GLU A 354 5.56 -3.36 3.68
C GLU A 354 6.07 -4.29 4.79
N LYS A 355 7.28 -4.07 5.31
CA LYS A 355 7.87 -4.90 6.40
C LYS A 355 7.07 -4.85 7.71
N THR A 356 6.38 -3.74 7.97
CA THR A 356 5.61 -3.51 9.21
C THR A 356 4.09 -3.63 9.03
N ASN A 357 3.62 -3.95 7.81
CA ASN A 357 2.22 -3.89 7.37
C ASN A 357 1.47 -2.57 7.70
N GLY A 358 2.20 -1.47 7.80
CA GLY A 358 1.63 -0.11 7.79
C GLY A 358 1.20 0.30 6.39
N THR A 359 0.56 1.46 6.27
CA THR A 359 -0.04 1.92 5.02
C THR A 359 0.80 3.03 4.39
N VAL A 360 0.99 2.99 3.07
CA VAL A 360 1.53 4.10 2.28
C VAL A 360 0.34 4.85 1.67
N THR A 361 0.21 6.16 1.93
CA THR A 361 -0.86 6.98 1.35
C THR A 361 -0.30 8.28 0.79
N ARG A 362 -0.66 8.60 -0.46
CA ARG A 362 -0.32 9.88 -1.10
C ARG A 362 -1.54 10.81 -1.12
N VAL A 363 -1.63 11.65 -0.10
CA VAL A 363 -2.83 12.43 0.23
C VAL A 363 -2.95 13.70 -0.61
N LYS A 364 -4.19 14.05 -0.96
CA LYS A 364 -4.53 15.42 -1.36
C LYS A 364 -4.78 16.26 -0.11
N PRO A 365 -4.46 17.57 -0.12
CA PRO A 365 -4.84 18.51 0.93
C PRO A 365 -6.31 18.42 1.38
N GLU A 366 -7.21 18.11 0.44
CA GLU A 366 -8.68 18.04 0.67
C GLU A 366 -9.17 16.73 1.36
N ASP A 367 -8.39 15.65 1.30
CA ASP A 367 -8.81 14.31 1.76
C ASP A 367 -8.03 13.79 2.98
N ILE A 368 -6.96 14.50 3.37
CA ILE A 368 -6.00 14.11 4.42
C ILE A 368 -6.66 13.67 5.75
N GLU A 369 -7.73 14.34 6.19
CA GLU A 369 -8.48 13.97 7.42
C GLU A 369 -9.03 12.54 7.36
N LYS A 370 -9.56 12.13 6.20
CA LYS A 370 -10.15 10.79 5.99
C LYS A 370 -9.08 9.72 5.96
N ASP A 371 -7.96 10.02 5.33
CA ASP A 371 -6.85 9.09 5.15
C ASP A 371 -6.15 8.79 6.49
N PHE A 372 -5.89 9.81 7.31
CA PHE A 372 -5.43 9.61 8.69
C PHE A 372 -6.44 8.81 9.53
N ALA A 373 -7.74 9.11 9.40
CA ALA A 373 -8.78 8.36 10.10
C ALA A 373 -8.86 6.89 9.63
N ASN A 374 -8.47 6.57 8.40
CA ASN A 374 -8.40 5.21 7.89
C ASN A 374 -7.14 4.48 8.38
N ILE A 375 -5.98 5.13 8.39
CA ILE A 375 -4.73 4.60 8.96
C ILE A 375 -4.93 4.20 10.43
N LEU A 376 -5.60 5.05 11.23
CA LEU A 376 -5.85 4.79 12.65
C LEU A 376 -6.96 3.75 12.92
N LYS A 377 -7.78 3.38 11.93
CA LYS A 377 -8.75 2.27 12.05
C LYS A 377 -8.13 0.90 11.81
N ASP A 378 -7.01 0.83 11.07
CA ASP A 378 -6.33 -0.43 10.78
C ASP A 378 -5.49 -0.87 11.99
N GLU A 379 -6.18 -1.29 13.05
CA GLU A 379 -5.55 -1.71 14.29
C GLU A 379 -4.72 -3.00 14.10
N LEU A 380 -3.59 -3.09 14.83
CA LEU A 380 -2.81 -4.30 14.91
C LEU A 380 -3.62 -5.39 15.66
N VAL A 381 -3.65 -6.61 15.12
CA VAL A 381 -4.26 -7.80 15.73
C VAL A 381 -3.23 -8.81 16.25
N GLY A 382 -1.99 -8.78 15.75
CA GLY A 382 -0.90 -9.62 16.25
C GLY A 382 0.47 -9.25 15.65
N THR A 383 1.54 -9.63 16.34
CA THR A 383 2.94 -9.43 15.89
C THR A 383 3.64 -10.75 15.61
N GLN A 384 4.78 -10.69 14.91
CA GLN A 384 5.63 -11.85 14.61
C GLN A 384 4.83 -13.04 14.02
N VAL A 385 3.89 -12.70 13.14
CA VAL A 385 2.90 -13.59 12.54
C VAL A 385 3.56 -14.42 11.43
N GLN A 386 3.42 -15.73 11.54
CA GLN A 386 3.91 -16.71 10.57
C GLN A 386 2.73 -17.57 10.12
N LEU A 387 2.45 -17.54 8.83
CA LEU A 387 1.39 -18.31 8.19
C LEU A 387 1.97 -19.60 7.58
N PHE A 388 1.46 -20.73 8.02
CA PHE A 388 1.68 -22.04 7.41
C PHE A 388 0.37 -22.50 6.76
N VAL A 389 0.44 -22.96 5.52
CA VAL A 389 -0.70 -23.44 4.76
C VAL A 389 -0.38 -24.84 4.22
N ASN A 390 -1.23 -25.79 4.57
CA ASN A 390 -1.08 -27.20 4.26
C ASN A 390 -2.30 -27.66 3.45
N LEU A 391 -2.04 -28.04 2.21
CA LEU A 391 -3.02 -28.65 1.31
C LEU A 391 -2.91 -30.18 1.37
N HIS A 392 -4.01 -30.87 1.08
CA HIS A 392 -4.01 -32.30 0.82
C HIS A 392 -2.97 -32.68 -0.24
N ARG A 393 -2.28 -33.83 -0.11
CA ARG A 393 -1.20 -34.24 -1.03
C ARG A 393 -1.58 -34.23 -2.52
N ALA A 394 -2.84 -34.43 -2.89
CA ALA A 394 -3.30 -34.37 -4.28
C ALA A 394 -3.24 -32.97 -4.92
N LEU A 395 -3.11 -31.91 -4.10
CA LEU A 395 -3.10 -30.52 -4.53
C LEU A 395 -1.67 -29.95 -4.48
N LYS A 396 -1.44 -28.86 -5.22
CA LYS A 396 -0.25 -28.02 -5.09
C LYS A 396 -0.62 -26.54 -5.28
N PHE A 397 0.22 -25.65 -4.78
CA PHE A 397 0.07 -24.21 -5.04
C PHE A 397 0.38 -23.88 -6.51
N ARG A 398 -0.20 -22.79 -7.02
CA ARG A 398 0.18 -22.21 -8.33
C ARG A 398 0.34 -20.69 -8.22
N GLY A 399 1.00 -20.08 -9.19
CA GLY A 399 1.15 -18.62 -9.25
C GLY A 399 1.99 -18.00 -8.12
N GLU A 400 2.58 -18.83 -7.24
CA GLU A 400 3.50 -18.40 -6.20
C GLU A 400 4.91 -18.17 -6.76
N ASP A 401 5.76 -17.56 -5.94
CA ASP A 401 7.08 -17.08 -6.37
C ASP A 401 8.15 -18.18 -6.40
N ASP A 402 7.97 -19.23 -5.60
CA ASP A 402 8.77 -20.46 -5.68
C ASP A 402 8.09 -21.44 -6.66
N PRO A 403 8.70 -21.77 -7.81
CA PRO A 403 8.12 -22.69 -8.78
C PRO A 403 8.15 -24.16 -8.33
N ASN A 404 8.93 -24.51 -7.29
CA ASN A 404 9.02 -25.86 -6.73
C ASN A 404 8.08 -26.06 -5.53
N LEU A 405 7.25 -25.06 -5.21
CA LEU A 405 6.34 -25.09 -4.09
C LEU A 405 5.32 -26.24 -4.24
N SER A 406 5.22 -27.07 -3.21
CA SER A 406 4.44 -28.32 -3.25
C SER A 406 3.03 -28.14 -2.69
N ASN A 407 2.61 -29.00 -1.77
CA ASN A 407 1.34 -28.89 -1.03
C ASN A 407 1.51 -28.19 0.33
N LYS A 408 2.72 -27.69 0.66
CA LYS A 408 3.02 -26.90 1.86
C LYS A 408 3.54 -25.52 1.47
N LEU A 409 3.11 -24.48 2.18
CA LEU A 409 3.62 -23.11 2.08
C LEU A 409 3.86 -22.54 3.49
N LYS A 410 4.98 -21.84 3.67
CA LYS A 410 5.23 -20.95 4.81
C LYS A 410 5.42 -19.54 4.28
N ARG A 411 4.76 -18.56 4.89
CA ARG A 411 5.03 -17.12 4.69
C ARG A 411 5.13 -16.42 6.04
N ASP A 412 6.22 -15.69 6.24
CA ASP A 412 6.38 -14.78 7.36
C ASP A 412 5.67 -13.46 7.02
N ILE A 413 4.69 -13.07 7.83
CA ILE A 413 3.83 -11.88 7.63
C ILE A 413 4.34 -10.68 8.47
N GLY A 414 5.02 -10.96 9.59
CA GLY A 414 5.51 -9.91 10.49
C GLY A 414 4.38 -9.37 11.36
N ASN A 415 4.04 -8.10 11.25
CA ASN A 415 2.86 -7.54 11.89
C ASN A 415 1.58 -7.87 11.10
N ALA A 416 0.47 -8.16 11.76
CA ALA A 416 -0.84 -8.28 11.10
C ALA A 416 -1.83 -7.26 11.66
N THR A 417 -2.57 -6.62 10.77
CA THR A 417 -3.65 -5.66 11.05
C THR A 417 -5.01 -6.24 10.68
N ILE A 418 -6.10 -5.57 11.04
CA ILE A 418 -7.48 -6.00 10.69
C ILE A 418 -7.65 -6.13 9.16
N ALA A 419 -7.07 -5.22 8.37
CA ALA A 419 -7.14 -5.27 6.91
C ALA A 419 -6.26 -6.37 6.29
N THR A 420 -5.26 -6.87 7.02
CA THR A 420 -4.28 -7.83 6.50
C THR A 420 -4.98 -9.09 5.99
N THR A 421 -4.85 -9.34 4.69
CA THR A 421 -5.41 -10.50 3.99
C THR A 421 -4.38 -11.10 3.05
N GLN A 422 -4.20 -12.41 3.09
CA GLN A 422 -3.35 -13.14 2.15
C GLN A 422 -4.21 -13.99 1.22
N THR A 423 -3.90 -14.04 -0.07
CA THR A 423 -4.63 -14.85 -1.06
C THR A 423 -3.72 -15.87 -1.73
N PHE A 424 -4.25 -17.06 -1.99
CA PHE A 424 -3.51 -18.19 -2.56
C PHE A 424 -4.30 -18.83 -3.68
N GLU A 425 -3.59 -19.27 -4.72
CA GLU A 425 -4.11 -20.14 -5.76
C GLU A 425 -3.59 -21.55 -5.58
N TYR A 426 -4.43 -22.53 -5.88
CA TYR A 426 -4.07 -23.94 -5.87
C TYR A 426 -4.56 -24.65 -7.13
N GLN A 427 -4.07 -25.85 -7.35
CA GLN A 427 -4.55 -26.74 -8.39
C GLN A 427 -4.36 -28.21 -7.98
N LEU A 428 -5.08 -29.09 -8.67
CA LEU A 428 -4.78 -30.51 -8.66
C LEU A 428 -3.39 -30.75 -9.28
N LYS A 429 -2.62 -31.68 -8.71
CA LYS A 429 -1.38 -32.19 -9.31
C LYS A 429 -1.64 -32.81 -10.68
N ASN A 430 -0.62 -32.84 -11.54
CA ASN A 430 -0.76 -33.41 -12.87
C ASN A 430 -0.91 -34.95 -12.83
N ASP A 431 -1.43 -35.55 -13.91
CA ASP A 431 -1.73 -36.99 -13.93
C ASP A 431 -0.51 -37.88 -13.61
N GLN A 432 0.72 -37.43 -13.93
CA GLN A 432 1.96 -38.17 -13.62
C GLN A 432 2.32 -38.12 -12.13
N GLU A 433 2.11 -36.97 -11.48
CA GLU A 433 2.31 -36.79 -10.03
C GLU A 433 1.27 -37.58 -9.22
N LEU A 434 0.00 -37.54 -9.62
CA LEU A 434 -1.08 -38.31 -8.96
C LEU A 434 -0.83 -39.82 -9.04
N GLN A 435 -0.31 -40.33 -10.17
CA GLN A 435 0.08 -41.74 -10.31
C GLN A 435 1.25 -42.12 -9.39
N LYS A 436 2.26 -41.25 -9.25
CA LYS A 436 3.39 -41.48 -8.32
C LYS A 436 2.93 -41.55 -6.86
N GLU A 437 1.95 -40.74 -6.49
CA GLU A 437 1.38 -40.71 -5.14
C GLU A 437 0.21 -41.68 -4.93
N GLN A 438 -0.12 -42.50 -5.94
CA GLN A 438 -1.16 -43.53 -5.92
C GLN A 438 -2.56 -43.00 -5.53
N ILE A 439 -2.92 -41.83 -6.06
CA ILE A 439 -4.19 -41.14 -5.74
C ILE A 439 -5.20 -41.31 -6.90
N ASP A 440 -6.36 -41.92 -6.64
CA ASP A 440 -7.52 -41.77 -7.54
C ASP A 440 -8.35 -40.54 -7.14
N ILE A 441 -8.68 -39.71 -8.13
CA ILE A 441 -9.52 -38.53 -7.99
C ILE A 441 -10.95 -38.92 -7.56
N LYS A 442 -11.43 -40.12 -7.91
CA LYS A 442 -12.77 -40.60 -7.55
C LYS A 442 -12.97 -40.77 -6.03
N ASP A 443 -11.90 -41.03 -5.30
CA ASP A 443 -11.92 -41.17 -3.85
C ASP A 443 -11.87 -39.80 -3.15
N LEU A 444 -11.38 -38.76 -3.84
CA LEU A 444 -11.33 -37.37 -3.37
C LEU A 444 -12.70 -36.69 -3.44
N LYS A 445 -13.69 -37.16 -2.68
CA LYS A 445 -14.99 -36.46 -2.51
C LYS A 445 -14.88 -35.20 -1.65
N THR A 446 -13.90 -35.18 -0.75
CA THR A 446 -13.59 -34.08 0.17
C THR A 446 -12.08 -33.94 0.25
N VAL A 447 -11.59 -32.70 0.21
CA VAL A 447 -10.17 -32.38 0.37
C VAL A 447 -9.97 -31.52 1.63
N PRO A 448 -9.10 -31.92 2.57
CA PRO A 448 -8.78 -31.10 3.72
C PRO A 448 -7.84 -29.95 3.35
N PHE A 449 -8.12 -28.79 3.92
CA PHE A 449 -7.25 -27.61 3.94
C PHE A 449 -6.97 -27.27 5.41
N GLN A 450 -5.70 -27.09 5.77
CA GLN A 450 -5.32 -26.61 7.10
C GLN A 450 -4.44 -25.36 6.99
N ILE A 451 -4.75 -24.39 7.84
CA ILE A 451 -3.95 -23.22 8.10
C ILE A 451 -3.50 -23.27 9.55
N LYS A 452 -2.21 -22.99 9.78
CA LYS A 452 -1.60 -22.82 11.09
C LYS A 452 -0.96 -21.43 11.12
N VAL A 453 -1.36 -20.58 12.06
CA VAL A 453 -0.80 -19.24 12.24
C VAL A 453 -0.17 -19.14 13.62
N ASN A 454 1.15 -18.98 13.65
CA ASN A 454 1.90 -18.68 14.87
C ASN A 454 2.03 -17.17 15.00
N TYR A 455 1.67 -16.59 16.13
CA TYR A 455 1.71 -15.15 16.34
C TYR A 455 1.87 -14.80 17.81
N THR A 456 2.28 -13.58 18.09
CA THR A 456 2.31 -13.03 19.44
C THR A 456 1.13 -12.06 19.58
N ASN A 457 0.29 -12.25 20.59
CA ASN A 457 -0.88 -11.42 20.83
C ASN A 457 -0.48 -10.03 21.40
N LEU A 458 -1.45 -9.12 21.58
CA LEU A 458 -1.19 -7.79 22.16
C LEU A 458 -0.82 -7.80 23.67
N HIS A 459 -0.97 -8.95 24.34
CA HIS A 459 -0.59 -9.17 25.74
C HIS A 459 0.83 -9.76 25.89
N GLY A 460 1.46 -10.19 24.78
CA GLY A 460 2.79 -10.82 24.76
C GLY A 460 2.79 -12.35 24.71
N ASP A 461 1.63 -13.02 24.73
CA ASP A 461 1.59 -14.49 24.65
C ASP A 461 1.84 -14.99 23.22
N ARG A 462 2.65 -16.04 23.09
CA ARG A 462 2.85 -16.75 21.83
C ARG A 462 1.74 -17.77 21.64
N LEU A 463 0.92 -17.57 20.63
CA LEU A 463 -0.23 -18.40 20.30
C LEU A 463 -0.04 -19.09 18.94
N MET A 464 -0.65 -20.27 18.79
CA MET A 464 -0.80 -20.97 17.52
C MET A 464 -2.29 -21.18 17.25
N ARG A 465 -2.83 -20.54 16.22
CA ARG A 465 -4.20 -20.77 15.75
C ARG A 465 -4.19 -21.75 14.59
N VAL A 466 -4.97 -22.82 14.70
CA VAL A 466 -5.13 -23.84 13.68
C VAL A 466 -6.57 -23.82 13.19
N VAL A 467 -6.74 -23.67 11.88
CA VAL A 467 -8.03 -23.75 11.20
C VAL A 467 -7.97 -24.86 10.18
N THR A 468 -8.79 -25.90 10.36
CA THR A 468 -8.91 -27.02 9.44
C THR A 468 -10.32 -27.09 8.88
N GLN A 469 -10.45 -27.16 7.55
CA GLN A 469 -11.74 -27.24 6.87
C GLN A 469 -11.72 -28.39 5.85
N LEU A 470 -12.79 -29.21 5.85
CA LEU A 470 -13.06 -30.14 4.75
C LEU A 470 -13.86 -29.40 3.68
N VAL A 471 -13.28 -29.31 2.48
CA VAL A 471 -13.93 -28.70 1.30
C VAL A 471 -14.43 -29.82 0.39
N LEU A 472 -15.68 -29.74 -0.08
CA LEU A 472 -16.20 -30.69 -1.06
C LEU A 472 -15.41 -30.58 -2.37
N ALA A 473 -15.26 -31.67 -3.12
CA ALA A 473 -14.59 -31.64 -4.42
C ALA A 473 -15.60 -31.79 -5.57
N THR A 474 -15.28 -31.21 -6.74
CA THR A 474 -16.05 -31.43 -7.98
C THR A 474 -15.16 -31.44 -9.21
N GLU A 475 -15.46 -32.31 -10.18
CA GLU A 475 -14.88 -32.28 -11.54
C GLU A 475 -15.69 -31.34 -12.48
N ASN A 476 -16.82 -30.78 -12.03
CA ASN A 476 -17.71 -29.93 -12.82
C ASN A 476 -17.42 -28.43 -12.59
N VAL A 477 -16.94 -27.76 -13.63
CA VAL A 477 -16.67 -26.30 -13.66
C VAL A 477 -17.87 -25.48 -13.19
N LYS A 478 -19.07 -25.78 -13.71
CA LYS A 478 -20.25 -24.94 -13.47
C LYS A 478 -20.67 -24.93 -12.01
N GLU A 479 -20.64 -26.08 -11.36
CA GLU A 479 -20.94 -26.18 -9.93
C GLU A 479 -19.96 -25.40 -9.05
N ALA A 480 -18.69 -25.33 -9.44
CA ALA A 480 -17.70 -24.55 -8.73
C ALA A 480 -17.90 -23.03 -8.97
N GLU A 481 -18.34 -22.64 -10.17
CA GLU A 481 -18.61 -21.26 -10.57
C GLU A 481 -19.94 -20.70 -10.03
N GLU A 482 -20.98 -21.53 -9.86
CA GLU A 482 -22.26 -21.15 -9.26
C GLU A 482 -22.11 -20.70 -7.79
N GLU A 483 -21.17 -21.30 -7.07
CA GLU A 483 -20.89 -20.99 -5.65
C GLU A 483 -19.69 -20.04 -5.46
N ALA A 484 -19.23 -19.35 -6.51
CA ALA A 484 -18.03 -18.52 -6.48
C ALA A 484 -18.24 -17.11 -5.87
N GLU A 485 -17.43 -16.78 -4.87
CA GLU A 485 -17.28 -15.45 -4.27
C GLU A 485 -16.25 -14.61 -5.05
N VAL A 486 -16.73 -13.65 -5.85
CA VAL A 486 -15.84 -12.81 -6.68
C VAL A 486 -14.95 -11.88 -5.88
N GLU A 487 -15.29 -11.56 -4.63
CA GLU A 487 -14.41 -10.77 -3.75
C GLU A 487 -13.04 -11.44 -3.54
N VAL A 488 -13.02 -12.77 -3.43
CA VAL A 488 -11.79 -13.56 -3.29
C VAL A 488 -10.96 -13.47 -4.57
N ILE A 489 -11.62 -13.53 -5.74
CA ILE A 489 -10.99 -13.42 -7.06
C ILE A 489 -10.40 -12.01 -7.25
N HIS A 490 -11.18 -10.97 -6.97
CA HIS A 490 -10.74 -9.57 -7.09
C HIS A 490 -9.51 -9.27 -6.23
N LYS A 491 -9.49 -9.75 -4.98
CA LYS A 491 -8.33 -9.58 -4.08
C LYS A 491 -7.10 -10.31 -4.61
N ARG A 492 -7.22 -11.58 -5.03
CA ARG A 492 -6.09 -12.30 -5.61
C ARG A 492 -5.61 -11.67 -6.91
N MET A 493 -6.51 -11.19 -7.75
CA MET A 493 -6.16 -10.49 -8.98
C MET A 493 -5.39 -9.21 -8.68
N ALA A 494 -5.89 -8.35 -7.78
CA ALA A 494 -5.23 -7.11 -7.40
C ALA A 494 -3.86 -7.36 -6.76
N GLN A 495 -3.79 -8.21 -5.73
CA GLN A 495 -2.55 -8.52 -5.02
C GLN A 495 -1.49 -9.11 -5.94
N LYS A 496 -1.84 -10.10 -6.77
CA LYS A 496 -0.86 -10.75 -7.65
C LYS A 496 -0.44 -9.85 -8.82
N THR A 497 -1.36 -9.05 -9.38
CA THR A 497 -1.00 -8.04 -10.41
C THR A 497 0.02 -7.05 -9.84
N ALA A 498 -0.21 -6.53 -8.64
CA ALA A 498 0.71 -5.59 -7.98
C ALA A 498 2.08 -6.23 -7.68
N GLN A 499 2.12 -7.46 -7.18
CA GLN A 499 3.37 -8.21 -6.95
C GLN A 499 4.19 -8.41 -8.24
N ILE A 500 3.55 -8.75 -9.35
CA ILE A 500 4.24 -8.94 -10.65
C ILE A 500 4.73 -7.59 -11.19
N ALA A 501 3.94 -6.52 -11.04
CA ALA A 501 4.32 -5.16 -11.43
C ALA A 501 5.52 -4.64 -10.62
N LYS A 502 5.54 -4.79 -9.29
CA LYS A 502 6.69 -4.41 -8.43
C LYS A 502 7.99 -5.13 -8.80
N LYS A 503 7.92 -6.33 -9.39
CA LYS A 503 9.08 -7.06 -9.93
C LYS A 503 9.56 -6.54 -11.29
N GLY A 504 8.86 -5.56 -11.87
CA GLY A 504 9.16 -4.97 -13.17
C GLY A 504 8.66 -5.78 -14.38
N ASN A 505 7.80 -6.79 -14.16
CA ASN A 505 7.23 -7.65 -15.20
C ASN A 505 5.86 -7.12 -15.68
N TYR A 506 5.80 -5.86 -16.12
CA TYR A 506 4.53 -5.17 -16.39
C TYR A 506 3.62 -5.87 -17.41
N SER A 507 4.17 -6.37 -18.52
CA SER A 507 3.42 -7.15 -19.51
C SER A 507 2.81 -8.46 -18.95
N GLU A 508 3.53 -9.17 -18.05
CA GLU A 508 2.99 -10.34 -17.33
C GLU A 508 1.85 -9.92 -16.40
N ALA A 509 2.00 -8.79 -15.69
CA ALA A 509 1.00 -8.25 -14.78
C ALA A 509 -0.29 -7.83 -15.52
N GLN A 510 -0.17 -7.12 -16.65
CA GLN A 510 -1.31 -6.76 -17.49
C GLN A 510 -2.00 -8.00 -18.06
N SER A 511 -1.24 -8.95 -18.63
CA SER A 511 -1.82 -10.16 -19.21
C SER A 511 -2.55 -11.01 -18.16
N TYR A 512 -1.99 -11.12 -16.95
CA TYR A 512 -2.63 -11.80 -15.83
C TYR A 512 -3.93 -11.09 -15.42
N ASN A 513 -3.92 -9.75 -15.30
CA ASN A 513 -5.10 -8.97 -14.94
C ASN A 513 -6.22 -9.08 -16.00
N ASP A 514 -5.89 -8.93 -17.28
CA ASP A 514 -6.85 -9.03 -18.38
C ASP A 514 -7.45 -10.45 -18.53
N GLN A 515 -6.69 -11.49 -18.19
CA GLN A 515 -7.20 -12.87 -18.15
C GLN A 515 -8.23 -13.06 -17.04
N TRP A 516 -7.94 -12.58 -15.83
CA TRP A 516 -8.84 -12.70 -14.68
C TRP A 516 -10.07 -11.78 -14.76
N ASP A 517 -9.93 -10.52 -15.16
CA ASP A 517 -11.09 -9.64 -15.43
C ASP A 517 -11.90 -10.21 -16.60
N GLY A 518 -11.23 -10.65 -17.67
CA GLY A 518 -11.87 -11.33 -18.79
C GLY A 518 -12.68 -12.56 -18.38
N TYR A 519 -12.19 -13.36 -17.42
CA TYR A 519 -12.91 -14.49 -16.84
C TYR A 519 -14.12 -14.03 -16.02
N VAL A 520 -13.91 -13.13 -15.07
CA VAL A 520 -14.96 -12.61 -14.18
C VAL A 520 -16.08 -11.91 -14.95
N GLN A 521 -15.78 -11.02 -15.90
CA GLN A 521 -16.81 -10.26 -16.64
C GLN A 521 -17.60 -11.13 -17.62
N LYS A 522 -16.95 -12.09 -18.30
CA LYS A 522 -17.60 -12.92 -19.32
C LYS A 522 -18.37 -14.10 -18.72
N ASN A 523 -18.06 -14.51 -17.49
CA ASN A 523 -18.72 -15.66 -16.88
C ASN A 523 -20.11 -15.30 -16.36
N ALA A 524 -21.13 -15.64 -17.15
CA ALA A 524 -22.53 -15.49 -16.77
C ALA A 524 -22.90 -16.29 -15.50
N VAL A 525 -22.27 -17.43 -15.22
CA VAL A 525 -22.58 -18.28 -14.06
C VAL A 525 -22.22 -17.55 -12.76
N ILE A 526 -20.99 -17.05 -12.68
CA ILE A 526 -20.48 -16.25 -11.55
C ILE A 526 -21.32 -14.97 -11.36
N ASN A 527 -21.73 -14.35 -12.47
CA ASN A 527 -22.48 -13.09 -12.49
C ASN A 527 -24.02 -13.27 -12.43
N ASN A 528 -24.54 -14.47 -12.21
CA ASN A 528 -25.98 -14.68 -12.00
C ASN A 528 -26.49 -14.02 -10.72
N ASN A 529 -25.62 -13.81 -9.72
CA ASN A 529 -25.97 -13.18 -8.45
C ASN A 529 -25.78 -11.65 -8.50
N VAL A 530 -26.84 -10.90 -8.15
CA VAL A 530 -26.83 -9.43 -8.04
C VAL A 530 -25.74 -8.92 -7.09
N VAL A 531 -25.44 -9.66 -6.01
CA VAL A 531 -24.35 -9.33 -5.08
C VAL A 531 -22.99 -9.38 -5.77
N ASN A 532 -22.76 -10.39 -6.61
CA ASN A 532 -21.52 -10.51 -7.39
C ASN A 532 -21.43 -9.38 -8.43
N GLN A 533 -22.52 -9.09 -9.15
CA GLN A 533 -22.56 -7.96 -10.10
C GLN A 533 -22.19 -6.61 -9.43
N GLN A 534 -22.75 -6.31 -8.26
CA GLN A 534 -22.43 -5.07 -7.54
C GLN A 534 -20.97 -5.04 -7.07
N LYS A 535 -20.43 -6.17 -6.58
CA LYS A 535 -19.01 -6.28 -6.21
C LYS A 535 -18.09 -6.07 -7.42
N ASN A 536 -18.45 -6.58 -8.60
CA ASN A 536 -17.70 -6.37 -9.84
C ASN A 536 -17.69 -4.89 -10.26
N ILE A 537 -18.85 -4.22 -10.24
CA ILE A 537 -18.95 -2.79 -10.60
C ILE A 537 -18.09 -1.93 -9.66
N ASN A 538 -18.16 -2.19 -8.35
CA ASN A 538 -17.34 -1.49 -7.36
C ASN A 538 -15.84 -1.75 -7.61
N PHE A 539 -15.47 -2.99 -7.92
CA PHE A 539 -14.07 -3.36 -8.14
C PHE A 539 -13.51 -2.85 -9.48
N GLN A 540 -14.30 -2.75 -10.56
CA GLN A 540 -13.85 -2.22 -11.87
C GLN A 540 -13.18 -0.85 -11.77
N THR A 541 -13.67 0.03 -10.88
CA THR A 541 -13.07 1.35 -10.63
C THR A 541 -11.66 1.24 -10.05
N HIS A 542 -11.45 0.28 -9.15
CA HIS A 542 -10.16 0.00 -8.53
C HIS A 542 -9.22 -0.73 -9.50
N ASN A 543 -9.73 -1.69 -10.28
CA ASN A 543 -8.94 -2.37 -11.30
C ASN A 543 -8.44 -1.41 -12.38
N LEU A 544 -9.26 -0.43 -12.79
CA LEU A 544 -8.85 0.57 -13.77
C LEU A 544 -7.71 1.46 -13.24
N LYS A 545 -7.71 1.82 -11.95
CA LYS A 545 -6.57 2.52 -11.32
C LYS A 545 -5.30 1.65 -11.38
N LEU A 546 -5.41 0.40 -10.94
CA LEU A 546 -4.30 -0.57 -10.93
C LEU A 546 -3.73 -0.78 -12.35
N GLN A 547 -4.57 -1.05 -13.35
CA GLN A 547 -4.14 -1.17 -14.75
C GLN A 547 -3.44 0.11 -15.25
N THR A 548 -3.95 1.29 -14.89
CA THR A 548 -3.35 2.58 -15.27
C THR A 548 -1.97 2.77 -14.64
N ALA A 549 -1.80 2.43 -13.35
CA ALA A 549 -0.52 2.50 -12.66
C ALA A 549 0.51 1.54 -13.30
N VAL A 550 0.13 0.28 -13.54
CA VAL A 550 1.00 -0.71 -14.20
C VAL A 550 1.41 -0.27 -15.62
N GLN A 551 0.47 0.25 -16.42
CA GLN A 551 0.74 0.68 -17.79
C GLN A 551 1.70 1.87 -17.85
N LYS A 552 1.54 2.87 -16.97
CA LYS A 552 2.43 4.02 -16.93
C LYS A 552 3.85 3.66 -16.49
N GLN A 553 4.00 2.73 -15.54
CA GLN A 553 5.32 2.22 -15.15
C GLN A 553 6.02 1.42 -16.26
N GLU A 554 5.26 0.69 -17.09
CA GLU A 554 5.80 0.05 -18.29
C GLU A 554 6.38 1.08 -19.26
N ILE A 555 5.60 2.10 -19.61
CA ILE A 555 6.02 3.23 -20.46
C ILE A 555 7.25 3.94 -19.86
N ARG A 556 7.35 4.06 -18.53
CA ARG A 556 8.51 4.62 -17.83
C ARG A 556 9.76 3.75 -18.00
N LYS A 557 9.65 2.43 -17.82
CA LYS A 557 10.76 1.48 -18.01
C LYS A 557 11.24 1.46 -19.46
N GLU A 558 10.32 1.52 -20.43
CA GLU A 558 10.66 1.64 -21.85
C GLU A 558 11.45 2.93 -22.13
N LYS A 559 10.99 4.09 -21.63
CA LYS A 559 11.70 5.38 -21.76
C LYS A 559 13.11 5.36 -21.16
N LEU A 560 13.28 4.73 -19.99
CA LEU A 560 14.59 4.59 -19.31
C LEU A 560 15.55 3.63 -20.05
N SER A 561 15.01 2.68 -20.82
CA SER A 561 15.80 1.69 -21.56
C SER A 561 16.17 2.11 -22.99
N GLN A 562 15.62 3.21 -23.50
CA GLN A 562 16.04 3.77 -24.79
C GLN A 562 17.36 4.54 -24.65
N PRO A 563 18.38 4.27 -25.48
CA PRO A 563 19.60 5.07 -25.47
C PRO A 563 19.28 6.52 -25.88
N LEU A 564 19.87 7.48 -25.15
CA LEU A 564 19.77 8.91 -25.43
C LEU A 564 19.97 9.17 -26.94
N PRO A 565 19.05 9.89 -27.62
CA PRO A 565 19.25 10.26 -29.00
C PRO A 565 20.56 11.04 -29.12
N GLN A 566 21.48 10.56 -29.96
CA GLN A 566 22.68 11.31 -30.31
C GLN A 566 22.21 12.67 -30.85
N GLN A 567 22.55 13.73 -30.12
CA GLN A 567 22.19 15.09 -30.52
C GLN A 567 22.77 15.35 -31.91
N GLN A 568 21.89 15.52 -32.90
CA GLN A 568 22.30 16.04 -34.20
C GLN A 568 23.01 17.37 -33.95
N GLN A 569 24.21 17.49 -34.50
CA GLN A 569 25.15 18.57 -34.21
C GLN A 569 24.45 19.93 -34.36
N GLN A 570 24.30 20.66 -33.25
CA GLN A 570 23.91 22.06 -33.30
C GLN A 570 24.97 22.82 -34.10
N GLN A 571 24.53 23.51 -35.15
CA GLN A 571 25.38 24.45 -35.88
C GLN A 571 25.84 25.52 -34.89
N GLN A 572 27.14 25.52 -34.58
CA GLN A 572 27.74 26.50 -33.69
C GLN A 572 27.61 27.90 -34.31
N GLN A 573 27.00 28.83 -33.59
CA GLN A 573 27.14 30.25 -33.93
C GLN A 573 28.58 30.69 -33.60
N PRO A 574 29.29 31.40 -34.49
CA PRO A 574 30.64 31.88 -34.21
C PRO A 574 30.63 32.94 -33.11
N SER A 575 31.75 33.02 -32.39
CA SER A 575 31.87 33.78 -31.16
C SER A 575 31.85 35.30 -31.40
N PHE A 576 31.58 36.06 -30.34
CA PHE A 576 31.64 37.52 -30.37
C PHE A 576 33.01 38.06 -30.82
N LEU A 577 34.10 37.33 -30.56
CA LEU A 577 35.47 37.71 -30.94
C LEU A 577 35.69 37.66 -32.47
N ASP A 578 35.04 36.73 -33.17
CA ASP A 578 35.15 36.59 -34.63
C ASP A 578 34.55 37.79 -35.38
N LYS A 579 33.52 38.42 -34.79
CA LYS A 579 32.87 39.62 -35.35
C LYS A 579 33.72 40.89 -35.21
N VAL A 580 34.57 40.97 -34.19
CA VAL A 580 35.46 42.12 -33.98
C VAL A 580 36.63 42.10 -34.98
N ALA A 581 37.14 40.92 -35.32
CA ALA A 581 38.23 40.77 -36.28
C ALA A 581 37.89 41.27 -37.70
N GLN A 582 36.61 41.21 -38.10
CA GLN A 582 36.15 41.68 -39.41
C GLN A 582 35.95 43.21 -39.50
N PHE A 583 35.95 43.93 -38.37
CA PHE A 583 35.71 45.38 -38.33
C PHE A 583 36.98 46.26 -38.45
N ILE A 584 38.17 45.67 -38.38
CA ILE A 584 39.45 46.42 -38.24
C ILE A 584 40.25 46.53 -39.55
N LYS A 585 39.86 45.85 -40.63
CA LYS A 585 40.51 45.96 -41.95
C LYS A 585 39.57 46.62 -42.96
N GLY A 586 39.74 47.94 -43.10
CA GLY A 586 38.97 48.76 -44.02
C GLY A 586 39.25 48.49 -45.50
N ASP A 587 38.27 48.90 -46.30
CA ASP A 587 38.43 49.82 -47.44
C ASP A 587 39.59 49.61 -48.42
N GLU A 588 39.25 49.30 -49.69
CA GLU A 588 39.06 50.36 -50.70
C GLU A 588 38.35 49.84 -51.97
N LYS A 589 37.34 50.60 -52.43
CA LYS A 589 37.07 51.08 -53.83
C LYS A 589 37.32 50.10 -55.00
N LYS A 590 36.48 49.99 -56.05
CA LYS A 590 35.36 50.80 -56.57
C LYS A 590 34.73 50.07 -57.77
N GLN A 591 33.39 50.04 -57.90
CA GLN A 591 32.58 50.43 -59.09
C GLN A 591 31.11 49.99 -58.95
N GLN A 592 30.23 50.60 -59.73
CA GLN A 592 28.79 50.86 -59.49
C GLN A 592 28.12 51.22 -60.85
N PRO A 593 26.78 51.40 -61.02
CA PRO A 593 25.61 51.21 -60.13
C PRO A 593 24.40 50.48 -60.87
N PRO A 594 23.12 50.55 -60.40
CA PRO A 594 22.04 49.59 -60.78
C PRO A 594 20.80 50.19 -61.49
N ILE A 595 19.78 49.37 -61.82
CA ILE A 595 18.38 49.80 -62.15
C ILE A 595 17.32 48.86 -61.52
N ASN A 596 16.18 49.45 -61.11
CA ASN A 596 15.01 48.88 -60.41
C ASN A 596 14.16 47.84 -61.17
N GLN A 597 13.35 47.06 -60.44
CA GLN A 597 11.88 47.03 -60.63
C GLN A 597 11.06 46.44 -59.45
N VAL A 598 9.73 46.59 -59.51
CA VAL A 598 8.73 46.64 -58.42
C VAL A 598 7.68 45.50 -58.58
N PRO A 599 7.01 45.00 -57.51
CA PRO A 599 6.03 43.90 -57.61
C PRO A 599 4.65 44.31 -58.17
N GLN A 600 3.87 43.33 -58.65
CA GLN A 600 2.51 43.52 -59.21
C GLN A 600 1.42 42.72 -58.49
N GLN A 601 0.17 43.18 -58.71
CA GLN A 601 -1.08 42.77 -58.07
C GLN A 601 -1.93 41.88 -59.01
N ASN A 602 -3.03 41.27 -58.54
CA ASN A 602 -4.38 41.40 -59.13
C ASN A 602 -5.47 40.64 -58.35
N SER A 603 -6.73 40.75 -58.80
CA SER A 603 -7.87 40.97 -57.90
C SER A 603 -9.24 40.87 -58.60
N VAL A 604 -10.32 40.65 -57.81
CA VAL A 604 -11.70 41.21 -58.03
C VAL A 604 -12.51 40.51 -59.18
N PRO A 605 -13.87 40.35 -59.18
CA PRO A 605 -14.93 41.32 -58.82
C PRO A 605 -16.17 40.83 -57.98
N PRO A 606 -17.17 41.72 -57.67
CA PRO A 606 -18.19 41.49 -56.61
C PRO A 606 -19.70 41.73 -56.95
N GLY A 607 -20.59 41.26 -56.05
CA GLY A 607 -21.92 41.86 -55.72
C GLY A 607 -23.17 41.36 -56.48
N PRO A 608 -24.42 41.65 -56.01
CA PRO A 608 -24.84 42.40 -54.81
C PRO A 608 -25.87 41.66 -53.87
N ARG A 609 -26.39 42.37 -52.86
CA ARG A 609 -27.32 41.89 -51.80
C ARG A 609 -28.80 41.81 -52.20
N GLN A 610 -29.59 40.96 -51.53
CA GLN A 610 -31.00 41.22 -51.16
C GLN A 610 -31.40 40.50 -49.84
N VAL A 611 -32.58 40.83 -49.29
CA VAL A 611 -33.00 40.58 -47.89
C VAL A 611 -34.35 39.87 -47.84
N ALA A 612 -34.53 38.80 -47.03
CA ALA A 612 -35.86 38.36 -46.55
C ALA A 612 -35.84 37.31 -45.40
N PHE A 613 -36.51 37.67 -44.29
CA PHE A 613 -37.44 36.92 -43.42
C PHE A 613 -37.30 35.42 -43.03
N GLN A 614 -37.67 35.20 -41.77
CA GLN A 614 -37.85 33.91 -41.07
C GLN A 614 -38.94 33.01 -41.66
N LYS A 615 -38.81 31.69 -41.45
CA LYS A 615 -39.96 30.81 -41.13
C LYS A 615 -39.55 29.57 -40.35
N ASN A 616 -40.29 29.27 -39.27
CA ASN A 616 -40.15 28.03 -38.50
C ASN A 616 -40.56 26.81 -39.33
N GLN A 617 -39.80 25.73 -39.24
CA GLN A 617 -40.34 24.37 -39.42
C GLN A 617 -39.79 23.45 -38.33
N ILE A 618 -40.70 22.79 -37.63
CA ILE A 618 -40.42 21.81 -36.58
C ILE A 618 -40.26 20.45 -37.27
N GLN A 619 -39.11 19.80 -37.07
CA GLN A 619 -38.95 18.37 -37.40
C GLN A 619 -39.22 17.51 -36.14
N PRO A 620 -39.89 16.36 -36.27
CA PRO A 620 -40.12 15.46 -35.14
C PRO A 620 -38.81 14.78 -34.69
N PRO A 621 -38.69 14.39 -33.41
CA PRO A 621 -37.46 13.81 -32.88
C PRO A 621 -37.19 12.40 -33.43
N PRO A 622 -35.92 12.03 -33.69
CA PRO A 622 -35.55 10.66 -34.03
C PRO A 622 -35.66 9.71 -32.80
N PRO A 623 -35.82 8.39 -33.02
CA PRO A 623 -35.90 7.40 -31.94
C PRO A 623 -34.57 7.29 -31.15
N PRO A 624 -34.62 6.80 -29.90
CA PRO A 624 -33.44 6.73 -29.03
C PRO A 624 -32.38 5.75 -29.57
N PRO A 625 -31.08 6.05 -29.39
CA PRO A 625 -30.00 5.22 -29.92
C PRO A 625 -29.80 3.91 -29.13
N PRO A 626 -29.38 2.81 -29.77
CA PRO A 626 -29.11 1.55 -29.09
C PRO A 626 -27.82 1.61 -28.24
N LEU A 627 -27.73 0.72 -27.24
CA LEU A 627 -26.74 0.68 -26.15
C LEU A 627 -25.26 0.47 -26.53
N LYS A 628 -24.85 0.68 -27.78
CA LYS A 628 -23.46 0.49 -28.27
C LYS A 628 -22.63 1.79 -28.35
N ALA A 629 -23.19 2.94 -27.95
CA ALA A 629 -22.51 4.23 -28.06
C ALA A 629 -21.46 4.51 -26.96
N GLN A 630 -21.65 3.98 -25.75
CA GLN A 630 -20.77 4.28 -24.60
C GLN A 630 -19.37 3.65 -24.75
N THR A 631 -19.26 2.46 -25.34
CA THR A 631 -17.98 1.75 -25.50
C THR A 631 -17.03 2.45 -26.50
N ASN A 632 -17.56 3.12 -27.51
CA ASN A 632 -16.75 3.84 -28.51
C ASN A 632 -16.33 5.25 -28.06
N GLN A 633 -17.08 5.90 -27.16
CA GLN A 633 -16.63 7.15 -26.52
C GLN A 633 -15.48 6.91 -25.53
N MET A 634 -15.47 5.77 -24.82
CA MET A 634 -14.32 5.37 -24.00
C MET A 634 -13.06 5.08 -24.83
N LYS A 635 -13.20 4.45 -26.01
CA LYS A 635 -12.04 4.22 -26.91
C LYS A 635 -11.46 5.52 -27.48
N LYS A 636 -12.29 6.47 -27.91
CA LYS A 636 -11.80 7.78 -28.36
C LYS A 636 -11.16 8.62 -27.25
N LYS A 637 -11.59 8.47 -25.99
CA LYS A 637 -10.86 9.06 -24.85
C LYS A 637 -9.46 8.45 -24.63
N LYS A 638 -9.26 7.15 -24.88
CA LYS A 638 -7.92 6.54 -24.87
C LYS A 638 -6.99 7.12 -25.94
N GLU A 639 -7.52 7.53 -27.10
CA GLU A 639 -6.72 8.14 -28.19
C GLU A 639 -6.45 9.64 -27.98
N GLN A 640 -7.35 10.40 -27.35
CA GLN A 640 -7.16 11.84 -27.13
C GLN A 640 -6.25 12.20 -25.95
N ASN A 641 -6.05 11.31 -24.98
CA ASN A 641 -5.05 11.49 -23.91
C ASN A 641 -3.60 11.51 -24.44
N PHE A 642 -3.35 10.90 -25.60
CA PHE A 642 -2.02 10.58 -26.14
C PHE A 642 -1.14 11.81 -26.45
N GLU A 643 -1.70 13.02 -26.52
CA GLU A 643 -0.94 14.25 -26.76
C GLU A 643 -0.75 15.15 -25.54
N GLN A 644 -1.54 14.99 -24.47
CA GLN A 644 -1.36 15.77 -23.23
C GLN A 644 -0.35 15.13 -22.25
N GLU A 645 -0.11 13.83 -22.33
CA GLU A 645 0.76 13.07 -21.41
C GLU A 645 2.29 13.24 -21.66
N ARG A 646 2.70 14.30 -22.40
CA ARG A 646 4.13 14.58 -22.71
C ARG A 646 4.93 15.24 -21.59
N LYS A 647 4.34 15.40 -20.39
CA LYS A 647 5.01 15.87 -19.17
C LYS A 647 4.47 15.13 -17.95
N LEU A 648 4.92 13.89 -17.73
CA LEU A 648 4.83 13.31 -16.39
C LEU A 648 5.80 14.07 -15.48
N SER A 649 5.31 14.44 -14.31
CA SER A 649 6.08 15.04 -13.22
C SER A 649 6.59 13.93 -12.30
N CYS A 650 7.68 14.19 -11.56
CA CYS A 650 8.14 13.25 -10.52
C CYS A 650 7.04 12.97 -9.48
N SER A 651 6.13 13.93 -9.26
CA SER A 651 4.99 13.77 -8.37
C SER A 651 3.90 12.79 -8.83
N ASP A 652 3.86 12.38 -10.11
CA ASP A 652 2.94 11.36 -10.62
C ASP A 652 3.48 9.94 -10.35
N GLU A 653 4.80 9.76 -10.38
CA GLU A 653 5.48 8.46 -10.25
C GLU A 653 5.23 7.82 -8.88
N ASP A 654 5.30 8.62 -7.82
CA ASP A 654 5.07 8.21 -6.43
C ASP A 654 3.61 7.81 -6.13
N GLU A 655 2.64 8.37 -6.87
CA GLU A 655 1.23 8.04 -6.71
C GLU A 655 0.96 6.62 -7.17
N GLU A 656 1.50 6.27 -8.34
CA GLU A 656 1.34 4.96 -8.94
C GLU A 656 2.02 3.87 -8.12
N MET A 657 3.16 4.18 -7.50
CA MET A 657 3.84 3.28 -6.57
C MET A 657 3.10 3.14 -5.24
N ALA A 658 2.56 4.22 -4.67
CA ALA A 658 1.73 4.15 -3.46
C ALA A 658 0.48 3.28 -3.68
N ASP A 659 -0.21 3.45 -4.82
CA ASP A 659 -1.35 2.61 -5.22
C ASP A 659 -0.93 1.13 -5.30
N LEU A 660 0.22 0.79 -5.93
CA LEU A 660 0.70 -0.60 -6.01
C LEU A 660 0.94 -1.23 -4.62
N PHE A 661 1.53 -0.50 -3.67
CA PHE A 661 1.70 -0.99 -2.29
C PHE A 661 0.33 -1.25 -1.61
N GLN A 662 -0.65 -0.37 -1.80
CA GLN A 662 -2.01 -0.57 -1.27
C GLN A 662 -2.70 -1.79 -1.88
N PHE A 663 -2.60 -1.98 -3.20
CA PHE A 663 -3.18 -3.13 -3.91
C PHE A 663 -2.54 -4.46 -3.50
N GLU A 664 -1.23 -4.50 -3.27
CA GLU A 664 -0.52 -5.68 -2.78
C GLU A 664 -0.91 -6.05 -1.34
N GLN A 665 -1.02 -5.07 -0.44
CA GLN A 665 -1.48 -5.30 0.93
C GLN A 665 -2.98 -5.63 1.01
N GLY A 666 -3.74 -5.43 -0.07
CA GLY A 666 -5.20 -5.63 -0.10
C GLY A 666 -5.98 -4.49 0.58
N LYS A 667 -5.39 -3.29 0.69
CA LYS A 667 -5.93 -2.11 1.38
C LYS A 667 -6.43 -1.05 0.38
N TYR A 668 -7.47 -1.37 -0.39
CA TYR A 668 -8.02 -0.51 -1.46
C TYR A 668 -9.56 -0.48 -1.49
#